data_AF-A0A5C6FC44-F1
#
_entry.id   AF-A0A5C6FC44-F1
#
_cell.length_a   1.000
_cell.length_b   1.000
_cell.length_c   1.000
_cell.angle_alpha   90.00
_cell.angle_beta   90.00
_cell.angle_gamma   90.00
#
_symmetry.space_group_name_H-M   'P 1'
#
loop_
_entity.id
_entity.type
_entity.pdbx_description
1 polymer ?
#
loop_
_entity_poly.entity_id
_entity_poly.type
_entity_poly.pdbx_seq_one_letter_code
_entity_poly.pdbx_strand_id
1 'polypeptide(L)'
;MLRFGYQSVFVVASIVLFQVRTLAPVAVAASPTDSVSASDPGLSEFDLSDHRGRRWTLDDFNDKSLVVVAFLGVECPLAKLYSIRLNELADRYADRGVAVIGVMSNRQDSLAEIGSFASRQAVDFPLLKDGGNRLADQLGAERTPEMFVFDAKRRLRYRGRVDDQYGIGYVRDEPGRRDLKIAIDELLTGRDVSITRTAAIGCIIGRSKPLVENPTITYGSHVAKILNKHCVECHREGEISPFSLTDPDEVVGWADMIAEVVREERMPPWHATGEHASFANDRRMSDQDKQTLYDWADSGAPLGSLENLPELPAKVAKWQLPREPDHVFNVSPEPIDIPAEGVIRYQYFAVDPGFEKDVWIEAAELRPGNREVVHHILAFAVPKGQRRGLDAARGFLVGYVPGARLELAPDGHAKKVPAGSELVFQVHYTPTGYPQTDHSQLGILLADPNEITHEIVTTSAINASFRIPPGESDHSVTAVGPPFPENATLLSFSPHMHVRGKSYRYELQDLAGKREPILDIPAYDFNWQTTYVLSEPRPLTESGRMYCVATFDNSEDNLNNPDPTSEVRWGDQTWDEMMIGYYHYSVPLAKEAEPKSNDSLEDKIRRAVVLKKFDELDTDGDGKISRDQTPAKIHEAFDKLDANQDRVLTRQEAGR
;
A
#
# COMPACT_ATOMS: atom_id res chain seq x y z
N MET A 1 25.61 42.24 41.69
CA MET A 1 25.56 43.68 42.03
C MET A 1 24.21 44.21 41.60
N LEU A 2 23.53 44.90 42.52
CA LEU A 2 22.33 45.75 42.35
C LEU A 2 20.96 45.10 42.08
N ARG A 3 20.19 45.08 43.19
CA ARG A 3 18.72 45.07 43.31
C ARG A 3 18.10 46.34 42.70
N PHE A 4 16.81 46.26 42.36
CA PHE A 4 15.66 47.17 42.65
C PHE A 4 14.52 46.72 41.68
N GLY A 5 13.25 46.48 42.02
CA GLY A 5 12.41 46.86 43.15
C GLY A 5 11.23 47.70 42.64
N TYR A 6 9.99 47.30 43.02
CA TYR A 6 8.71 48.05 42.95
C TYR A 6 8.00 48.11 41.57
N GLN A 7 6.67 48.06 41.40
CA GLN A 7 5.52 47.97 42.31
C GLN A 7 4.25 47.53 41.54
N SER A 8 3.30 46.92 42.26
CA SER A 8 1.98 46.48 41.81
C SER A 8 0.98 47.63 41.56
N VAL A 9 0.04 47.45 40.63
CA VAL A 9 -1.33 48.04 40.73
C VAL A 9 -2.36 47.00 40.29
N PHE A 10 -3.31 46.76 41.21
CA PHE A 10 -4.51 45.95 41.07
C PHE A 10 -5.58 46.66 40.22
N VAL A 11 -6.31 45.92 39.40
CA VAL A 11 -7.71 46.21 39.08
C VAL A 11 -8.52 44.94 39.32
N VAL A 12 -9.59 45.09 40.09
CA VAL A 12 -10.52 44.07 40.59
C VAL A 12 -11.78 44.07 39.73
N ALA A 13 -12.45 42.90 39.71
CA ALA A 13 -13.85 42.64 39.34
C ALA A 13 -14.05 42.16 37.88
N SER A 14 -14.74 41.07 37.55
CA SER A 14 -15.76 40.31 38.29
C SER A 14 -15.79 38.85 37.82
N ILE A 15 -16.15 37.98 38.76
CA ILE A 15 -16.43 36.56 38.58
C ILE A 15 -17.76 36.37 37.83
N VAL A 16 -17.74 35.60 36.74
CA VAL A 16 -18.91 34.86 36.24
C VAL A 16 -18.51 33.40 36.16
N LEU A 17 -19.00 32.59 37.10
CA LEU A 17 -18.89 31.13 37.09
C LEU A 17 -19.75 30.59 35.94
N PHE A 18 -19.13 30.08 34.87
CA PHE A 18 -19.74 29.06 34.03
C PHE A 18 -19.22 27.71 34.49
N GLN A 19 -20.07 26.92 35.16
CA GLN A 19 -19.80 25.51 35.40
C GLN A 19 -19.91 24.76 34.08
N VAL A 20 -18.78 24.55 33.41
CA VAL A 20 -18.64 23.48 32.43
C VAL A 20 -18.37 22.21 33.23
N ARG A 21 -19.36 21.31 33.27
CA ARG A 21 -19.12 19.93 33.69
C ARG A 21 -18.23 19.28 32.64
N THR A 22 -16.92 19.27 32.89
CA THR A 22 -16.00 18.37 32.20
C THR A 22 -16.35 16.95 32.62
N LEU A 23 -16.94 16.18 31.72
CA LEU A 23 -16.90 14.72 31.79
C LEU A 23 -15.42 14.35 31.64
N ALA A 24 -14.77 14.03 32.76
CA ALA A 24 -13.45 13.42 32.72
C ALA A 24 -13.56 12.10 31.95
N PRO A 25 -12.67 11.82 30.99
CA PRO A 25 -12.57 10.47 30.44
C PRO A 25 -12.19 9.56 31.60
N VAL A 26 -13.01 8.55 31.86
CA VAL A 26 -12.64 7.45 32.74
C VAL A 26 -11.54 6.70 32.02
N ALA A 27 -10.29 7.09 32.29
CA ALA A 27 -9.13 6.26 31.97
C ALA A 27 -9.27 4.98 32.78
N VAL A 28 -9.60 3.88 32.11
CA VAL A 28 -9.43 2.54 32.67
C VAL A 28 -7.92 2.29 32.70
N ALA A 29 -7.27 2.72 33.77
CA ALA A 29 -5.89 2.33 34.07
C ALA A 29 -5.89 0.83 34.32
N ALA A 30 -5.39 0.05 33.36
CA ALA A 30 -5.05 -1.34 33.57
C ALA A 30 -3.97 -1.40 34.66
N SER A 31 -4.32 -1.92 35.83
CA SER A 31 -3.38 -2.09 36.94
C SER A 31 -2.43 -3.25 36.62
N PRO A 32 -1.09 -3.08 36.74
CA PRO A 32 -0.14 -4.14 36.42
C PRO A 32 0.08 -5.04 37.63
N THR A 33 -0.91 -5.86 37.98
CA THR A 33 -0.73 -7.01 38.89
C THR A 33 -1.84 -8.04 38.66
N ASP A 34 -1.83 -8.70 37.51
CA ASP A 34 -2.47 -10.01 37.40
C ASP A 34 -1.43 -11.07 37.75
N SER A 35 -1.44 -11.47 39.03
CA SER A 35 -0.79 -12.71 39.48
C SER A 35 -1.36 -13.88 38.68
N VAL A 36 -0.49 -14.81 38.26
CA VAL A 36 -0.87 -16.11 37.66
C VAL A 36 -2.03 -16.70 38.47
N SER A 37 -3.21 -16.76 37.85
CA SER A 37 -4.44 -17.21 38.47
C SER A 37 -4.39 -18.73 38.65
N ALA A 38 -5.07 -19.27 39.66
CA ALA A 38 -5.28 -20.71 39.82
C ALA A 38 -6.08 -21.36 38.66
N SER A 39 -6.49 -20.58 37.65
CA SER A 39 -7.17 -20.99 36.43
C SER A 39 -6.28 -21.14 35.20
N ASP A 40 -4.98 -20.89 35.30
CA ASP A 40 -4.09 -20.94 34.12
C ASP A 40 -3.80 -22.39 33.71
N PRO A 41 -3.94 -22.74 32.42
CA PRO A 41 -3.88 -24.12 31.98
C PRO A 41 -2.45 -24.68 32.13
N GLY A 42 -2.33 -25.76 32.89
CA GLY A 42 -1.10 -26.56 32.90
C GLY A 42 -0.96 -27.35 31.60
N LEU A 43 0.28 -27.70 31.24
CA LEU A 43 0.56 -28.60 30.12
C LEU A 43 0.39 -30.05 30.60
N SER A 44 -0.78 -30.64 30.36
CA SER A 44 -1.13 -31.96 30.89
C SER A 44 -0.64 -33.13 30.04
N GLU A 45 -1.05 -33.20 28.78
CA GLU A 45 -0.70 -34.26 27.83
C GLU A 45 -0.89 -33.78 26.40
N PHE A 46 -0.06 -34.26 25.49
CA PHE A 46 -0.28 -34.15 24.04
C PHE A 46 0.35 -35.35 23.34
N ASP A 47 -0.21 -35.72 22.19
CA ASP A 47 0.34 -36.69 21.23
C ASP A 47 0.17 -36.06 19.85
N LEU A 48 1.25 -35.46 19.36
CA LEU A 48 1.26 -34.75 18.09
C LEU A 48 2.38 -35.30 17.21
N SER A 49 2.21 -35.20 15.90
CA SER A 49 3.24 -35.57 14.94
C SER A 49 3.85 -34.31 14.32
N ASP A 50 5.15 -34.36 14.05
CA ASP A 50 5.79 -33.34 13.23
C ASP A 50 5.58 -33.58 11.72
N HIS A 51 6.00 -32.62 10.90
CA HIS A 51 5.94 -32.69 9.44
C HIS A 51 6.73 -33.86 8.82
N ARG A 52 7.59 -34.53 9.60
CA ARG A 52 8.36 -35.72 9.19
C ARG A 52 7.73 -37.02 9.68
N GLY A 53 6.60 -36.95 10.38
CA GLY A 53 5.89 -38.09 10.93
C GLY A 53 6.46 -38.64 12.24
N ARG A 54 7.43 -37.96 12.87
CA ARG A 54 7.86 -38.34 14.22
C ARG A 54 6.76 -37.94 15.20
N ARG A 55 6.35 -38.89 16.04
CA ARG A 55 5.45 -38.66 17.16
C ARG A 55 6.21 -38.02 18.31
N TRP A 56 5.58 -37.03 18.94
CA TRP A 56 6.06 -36.29 20.10
C TRP A 56 5.01 -36.28 21.20
N THR A 57 5.46 -36.50 22.42
CA THR A 57 4.65 -36.52 23.63
C THR A 57 5.28 -35.65 24.71
N LEU A 58 4.55 -35.39 25.79
CA LEU A 58 5.10 -34.65 26.93
C LEU A 58 6.32 -35.37 27.56
N ASP A 59 6.37 -36.71 27.45
CA ASP A 59 7.45 -37.53 27.99
C ASP A 59 8.81 -37.26 27.33
N ASP A 60 8.80 -36.84 26.06
CA ASP A 60 10.01 -36.46 25.32
C ASP A 60 10.73 -35.25 25.93
N PHE A 61 10.08 -34.54 26.87
CA PHE A 61 10.60 -33.32 27.49
C PHE A 61 10.78 -33.45 29.00
N ASN A 62 10.56 -34.61 29.62
CA ASN A 62 10.59 -34.78 31.09
C ASN A 62 11.92 -34.41 31.76
N ASP A 63 13.03 -34.46 31.03
CA ASP A 63 14.36 -34.03 31.49
C ASP A 63 14.56 -32.50 31.43
N LYS A 64 13.62 -31.76 30.82
CA LYS A 64 13.70 -30.32 30.59
C LYS A 64 13.11 -29.54 31.77
N SER A 65 13.91 -28.63 32.30
CA SER A 65 13.55 -27.71 33.37
C SER A 65 12.48 -26.71 32.92
N LEU A 66 12.51 -26.28 31.66
CA LEU A 66 11.52 -25.42 31.05
C LEU A 66 11.10 -25.96 29.68
N VAL A 67 9.82 -25.80 29.34
CA VAL A 67 9.29 -26.08 28.00
C VAL A 67 8.60 -24.82 27.49
N VAL A 68 9.04 -24.32 26.35
CA VAL A 68 8.43 -23.22 25.62
C VAL A 68 7.58 -23.82 24.50
N VAL A 69 6.28 -23.58 24.54
CA VAL A 69 5.33 -23.93 23.48
C VAL A 69 5.06 -22.65 22.68
N ALA A 70 5.50 -22.62 21.43
CA ALA A 70 5.30 -21.51 20.51
C ALA A 70 4.20 -21.88 19.51
N PHE A 71 3.03 -21.24 19.60
CA PHE A 71 2.01 -21.36 18.56
C PHE A 71 2.43 -20.51 17.36
N LEU A 72 2.62 -21.15 16.22
CA LEU A 72 3.09 -20.54 14.97
C LEU A 72 2.12 -20.85 13.83
N GLY A 73 2.25 -20.13 12.72
CA GLY A 73 1.46 -20.35 11.51
C GLY A 73 2.31 -20.08 10.28
N VAL A 74 2.22 -20.94 9.26
CA VAL A 74 3.13 -20.92 8.09
C VAL A 74 2.95 -19.67 7.22
N GLU A 75 1.74 -19.10 7.19
CA GLU A 75 1.42 -17.91 6.41
C GLU A 75 1.53 -16.60 7.23
N CYS A 76 1.66 -16.69 8.56
CA CYS A 76 1.76 -15.52 9.43
C CYS A 76 3.11 -14.79 9.23
N PRO A 77 3.13 -13.52 8.78
CA PRO A 77 4.39 -12.79 8.56
C PRO A 77 5.21 -12.63 9.85
N LEU A 78 4.54 -12.39 10.98
CA LEU A 78 5.21 -12.25 12.28
C LEU A 78 5.83 -13.58 12.74
N ALA A 79 5.17 -14.71 12.48
CA ALA A 79 5.71 -16.02 12.82
C ALA A 79 6.97 -16.35 12.01
N LYS A 80 7.03 -15.94 10.73
CA LYS A 80 8.25 -16.04 9.89
C LYS A 80 9.39 -15.24 10.52
N LEU A 81 9.19 -13.94 10.79
CA LEU A 81 10.20 -13.08 11.40
C LEU A 81 10.69 -13.61 12.77
N TYR A 82 9.77 -14.03 13.64
CA TYR A 82 10.14 -14.52 14.97
C TYR A 82 10.73 -15.94 14.97
N SER A 83 10.60 -16.71 13.89
CA SER A 83 11.16 -18.07 13.83
C SER A 83 12.69 -18.09 13.96
N ILE A 84 13.39 -17.12 13.35
CA ILE A 84 14.83 -16.93 13.53
C ILE A 84 15.16 -16.74 15.01
N ARG A 85 14.47 -15.81 15.67
CA ARG A 85 14.71 -15.51 17.09
C ARG A 85 14.40 -16.69 18.00
N LEU A 86 13.38 -17.47 17.68
CA LEU A 86 13.04 -18.68 18.42
C LEU A 86 14.11 -19.76 18.26
N ASN A 87 14.72 -19.91 17.08
CA ASN A 87 15.88 -20.79 16.89
C ASN A 87 17.06 -20.34 17.76
N GLU A 88 17.41 -19.05 17.75
CA GLU A 88 18.49 -18.52 18.58
C GLU A 88 18.26 -18.77 20.07
N LEU A 89 17.01 -18.65 20.54
CA LEU A 89 16.63 -18.95 21.91
C LEU A 89 16.70 -20.46 22.18
N ALA A 90 16.21 -21.31 21.27
CA ALA A 90 16.29 -22.75 21.40
C ALA A 90 17.76 -23.20 21.56
N ASP A 91 18.65 -22.75 20.68
CA ASP A 91 20.07 -23.09 20.72
C ASP A 91 20.76 -22.58 21.98
N ARG A 92 20.54 -21.30 22.32
CA ARG A 92 21.18 -20.66 23.48
C ARG A 92 20.83 -21.34 24.80
N TYR A 93 19.62 -21.86 24.93
CA TYR A 93 19.10 -22.39 26.19
C TYR A 93 18.99 -23.91 26.25
N ALA A 94 19.28 -24.63 25.16
CA ALA A 94 19.24 -26.10 25.09
C ALA A 94 20.05 -26.75 26.21
N ASP A 95 21.33 -26.37 26.36
CA ASP A 95 22.24 -26.91 27.38
C ASP A 95 21.89 -26.48 28.82
N ARG A 96 20.95 -25.53 28.96
CA ARG A 96 20.44 -25.05 30.25
C ARG A 96 19.10 -25.69 30.62
N GLY A 97 18.69 -26.73 29.91
CA GLY A 97 17.48 -27.50 30.19
C GLY A 97 16.19 -26.85 29.72
N VAL A 98 16.26 -25.98 28.70
CA VAL A 98 15.08 -25.41 28.05
C VAL A 98 14.84 -26.12 26.72
N ALA A 99 13.61 -26.56 26.48
CA ALA A 99 13.17 -26.98 25.16
C ALA A 99 12.19 -25.98 24.57
N VAL A 100 12.30 -25.74 23.27
CA VAL A 100 11.33 -24.99 22.48
C VAL A 100 10.63 -25.98 21.55
N ILE A 101 9.30 -25.90 21.46
CA ILE A 101 8.50 -26.63 20.46
C ILE A 101 7.57 -25.65 19.77
N GLY A 102 7.46 -25.75 18.46
CA GLY A 102 6.46 -25.05 17.67
C GLY A 102 5.22 -25.90 17.50
N VAL A 103 4.04 -25.31 17.63
CA VAL A 103 2.75 -25.96 17.44
C VAL A 103 1.97 -25.21 16.38
N MET A 104 1.66 -25.92 15.29
CA MET A 104 0.93 -25.43 14.13
C MET A 104 -0.55 -25.82 14.27
N SER A 105 -1.35 -24.91 14.82
CA SER A 105 -2.76 -25.16 15.13
C SER A 105 -3.74 -24.54 14.12
N ASN A 106 -3.26 -23.79 13.13
CA ASN A 106 -4.13 -23.38 12.02
C ASN A 106 -4.63 -24.62 11.29
N ARG A 107 -5.94 -24.70 11.02
CA ARG A 107 -6.51 -25.88 10.36
C ARG A 107 -6.01 -26.04 8.92
N GLN A 108 -5.80 -24.91 8.24
CA GLN A 108 -5.38 -24.83 6.84
C GLN A 108 -3.91 -25.24 6.62
N ASP A 109 -3.01 -25.00 7.59
CA ASP A 109 -1.57 -25.35 7.44
C ASP A 109 -1.36 -26.85 7.15
N SER A 110 -0.99 -27.20 5.92
CA SER A 110 -0.68 -28.58 5.56
C SER A 110 0.68 -29.04 6.09
N LEU A 111 0.90 -30.35 6.22
CA LEU A 111 2.22 -30.88 6.62
C LEU A 111 3.33 -30.49 5.63
N ALA A 112 2.99 -30.36 4.34
CA ALA A 112 3.92 -29.95 3.30
C ALA A 112 4.36 -28.49 3.48
N GLU A 113 3.42 -27.60 3.78
CA GLU A 113 3.72 -26.18 4.06
C GLU A 113 4.50 -26.02 5.35
N ILE A 114 4.19 -26.79 6.39
CA ILE A 114 4.97 -26.79 7.64
C ILE A 114 6.40 -27.24 7.36
N GLY A 115 6.61 -28.25 6.52
CA GLY A 115 7.95 -28.67 6.09
C GLY A 115 8.68 -27.61 5.27
N SER A 116 7.98 -26.93 4.36
CA SER A 116 8.52 -25.81 3.58
C SER A 116 8.92 -24.65 4.49
N PHE A 117 8.06 -24.28 5.44
CA PHE A 117 8.33 -23.26 6.45
C PHE A 117 9.56 -23.63 7.27
N ALA A 118 9.64 -24.86 7.77
CA ALA A 118 10.79 -25.35 8.52
C ALA A 118 12.10 -25.21 7.73
N SER A 119 12.09 -25.59 6.46
CA SER A 119 13.27 -25.51 5.60
C SER A 119 13.68 -24.08 5.25
N ARG A 120 12.71 -23.22 4.89
CA ARG A 120 12.99 -21.84 4.44
C ARG A 120 13.47 -20.95 5.57
N GLN A 121 12.88 -21.13 6.75
CA GLN A 121 13.23 -20.37 7.95
C GLN A 121 14.34 -21.03 8.78
N ALA A 122 14.88 -22.17 8.31
CA ALA A 122 15.89 -22.97 9.01
C ALA A 122 15.49 -23.29 10.47
N VAL A 123 14.25 -23.74 10.69
CA VAL A 123 13.75 -24.09 12.02
C VAL A 123 14.26 -25.46 12.44
N ASP A 124 15.02 -25.48 13.54
CA ASP A 124 15.66 -26.70 14.06
C ASP A 124 14.89 -27.34 15.22
N PHE A 125 14.05 -26.58 15.92
CA PHE A 125 13.19 -27.12 16.96
C PHE A 125 11.96 -27.86 16.38
N PRO A 126 11.34 -28.80 17.12
CA PRO A 126 10.22 -29.59 16.61
C PRO A 126 9.01 -28.71 16.23
N LEU A 127 8.45 -28.93 15.05
CA LEU A 127 7.22 -28.29 14.58
C LEU A 127 6.09 -29.32 14.48
N LEU A 128 5.16 -29.26 15.43
CA LEU A 128 4.10 -30.24 15.66
C LEU A 128 2.79 -29.75 15.04
N LYS A 129 2.08 -30.61 14.29
CA LYS A 129 0.76 -30.27 13.76
C LYS A 129 -0.33 -30.60 14.78
N ASP A 130 -1.11 -29.59 15.16
CA ASP A 130 -2.30 -29.69 16.02
C ASP A 130 -3.57 -29.41 15.20
N GLY A 131 -3.83 -30.25 14.19
CA GLY A 131 -4.93 -30.03 13.24
C GLY A 131 -6.33 -30.12 13.85
N GLY A 132 -6.46 -30.81 14.99
CA GLY A 132 -7.70 -30.87 15.77
C GLY A 132 -7.82 -29.79 16.83
N ASN A 133 -6.88 -28.83 16.88
CA ASN A 133 -6.89 -27.69 17.78
C ASN A 133 -6.84 -28.02 19.28
N ARG A 134 -6.53 -29.26 19.66
CA ARG A 134 -6.68 -29.75 21.04
C ARG A 134 -5.72 -29.06 22.00
N LEU A 135 -4.46 -28.94 21.61
CA LEU A 135 -3.45 -28.32 22.46
C LEU A 135 -3.65 -26.81 22.52
N ALA A 136 -4.00 -26.19 21.40
CA ALA A 136 -4.34 -24.78 21.38
C ALA A 136 -5.63 -24.47 22.20
N ASP A 137 -6.64 -25.35 22.19
CA ASP A 137 -7.85 -25.21 23.03
C ASP A 137 -7.52 -25.39 24.51
N GLN A 138 -6.73 -26.41 24.83
CA GLN A 138 -6.26 -26.66 26.20
C GLN A 138 -5.56 -25.45 26.80
N LEU A 139 -4.64 -24.84 26.04
CA LEU A 139 -3.84 -23.70 26.51
C LEU A 139 -4.54 -22.35 26.32
N GLY A 140 -5.68 -22.33 25.62
CA GLY A 140 -6.40 -21.12 25.27
C GLY A 140 -5.58 -20.19 24.37
N ALA A 141 -4.74 -20.73 23.48
CA ALA A 141 -3.95 -19.96 22.53
C ALA A 141 -4.87 -19.32 21.48
N GLU A 142 -4.63 -18.08 21.10
CA GLU A 142 -5.54 -17.34 20.21
C GLU A 142 -4.83 -16.85 18.95
N ARG A 143 -3.52 -16.58 19.05
CA ARG A 143 -2.75 -15.87 18.03
C ARG A 143 -1.53 -16.67 17.59
N THR A 144 -1.04 -16.36 16.40
CA THR A 144 0.30 -16.74 15.92
C THR A 144 1.08 -15.46 15.61
N PRO A 145 2.31 -15.28 16.13
CA PRO A 145 2.95 -16.10 17.14
C PRO A 145 2.48 -15.83 18.59
N GLU A 146 2.30 -16.87 19.39
CA GLU A 146 2.01 -16.77 20.83
C GLU A 146 2.80 -17.81 21.64
N MET A 147 3.46 -17.38 22.70
CA MET A 147 4.42 -18.17 23.48
C MET A 147 3.83 -18.55 24.83
N PHE A 148 4.09 -19.77 25.27
CA PHE A 148 3.74 -20.30 26.58
C PHE A 148 4.97 -20.97 27.22
N VAL A 149 5.39 -20.52 28.41
CA VAL A 149 6.55 -21.11 29.11
C VAL A 149 6.07 -21.89 30.32
N PHE A 150 6.42 -23.16 30.37
CA PHE A 150 6.08 -24.08 31.45
C PHE A 150 7.30 -24.43 32.30
N ASP A 151 7.11 -24.52 33.61
CA ASP A 151 8.14 -24.99 34.54
C ASP A 151 8.33 -26.53 34.51
N ALA A 152 9.26 -27.04 35.32
CA ALA A 152 9.51 -28.48 35.45
C ALA A 152 8.30 -29.28 35.96
N LYS A 153 7.33 -28.62 36.60
CA LYS A 153 6.04 -29.20 37.03
C LYS A 153 4.94 -28.98 36.00
N ARG A 154 5.28 -28.49 34.80
CA ARG A 154 4.37 -28.18 33.70
C ARG A 154 3.30 -27.14 34.03
N ARG A 155 3.62 -26.24 34.97
CA ARG A 155 2.77 -25.09 35.28
C ARG A 155 3.16 -23.91 34.42
N LEU A 156 2.16 -23.20 33.89
CA LEU A 156 2.37 -22.01 33.09
C LEU A 156 3.04 -20.91 33.94
N ARG A 157 4.10 -20.31 33.42
CA ARG A 157 4.86 -19.23 34.07
C ARG A 157 4.86 -17.94 33.26
N TYR A 158 4.71 -18.04 31.94
CA TYR A 158 4.65 -16.90 31.03
C TYR A 158 3.75 -17.22 29.84
N ARG A 159 2.95 -16.23 29.41
CA ARG A 159 2.15 -16.27 28.18
C ARG A 159 2.25 -14.94 27.42
N GLY A 160 2.51 -14.97 26.12
CA GLY A 160 2.39 -13.78 25.27
C GLY A 160 3.38 -13.71 24.12
N ARG A 161 3.93 -12.52 23.85
CA ARG A 161 4.79 -12.26 22.69
C ARG A 161 6.24 -12.75 22.88
N VAL A 162 7.02 -12.74 21.81
CA VAL A 162 8.47 -13.01 21.89
C VAL A 162 9.21 -11.79 22.44
N ASP A 163 9.01 -10.65 21.78
CA ASP A 163 9.47 -9.31 22.15
C ASP A 163 8.52 -8.25 21.52
N ASP A 164 8.89 -6.97 21.57
CA ASP A 164 8.10 -5.85 21.02
C ASP A 164 8.65 -5.25 19.72
N GLN A 165 9.53 -5.96 19.02
CA GLN A 165 10.13 -5.46 17.79
C GLN A 165 9.13 -5.42 16.62
N TYR A 166 8.35 -6.48 16.45
CA TYR A 166 7.42 -6.63 15.32
C TYR A 166 5.96 -6.55 15.78
N GLY A 167 5.15 -5.80 15.04
CA GLY A 167 3.70 -5.72 15.21
C GLY A 167 2.95 -5.74 13.88
N ILE A 168 1.63 -5.60 13.93
CA ILE A 168 0.81 -5.47 12.71
C ILE A 168 1.01 -4.05 12.17
N GLY A 169 1.61 -3.95 10.98
CA GLY A 169 1.79 -2.66 10.30
C GLY A 169 2.99 -1.83 10.76
N TYR A 170 3.86 -2.37 11.62
CA TYR A 170 5.11 -1.70 12.00
C TYR A 170 6.23 -2.67 12.38
N VAL A 171 7.46 -2.17 12.25
CA VAL A 171 8.70 -2.84 12.67
C VAL A 171 9.59 -1.81 13.36
N ARG A 172 10.09 -2.14 14.55
CA ARG A 172 11.12 -1.37 15.26
C ARG A 172 12.51 -1.86 14.85
N ASP A 173 13.47 -0.95 14.86
CA ASP A 173 14.87 -1.30 14.58
C ASP A 173 15.40 -2.34 15.59
N GLU A 174 15.04 -2.20 16.86
CA GLU A 174 15.38 -3.11 17.94
C GLU A 174 14.19 -3.25 18.91
N PRO A 175 14.06 -4.39 19.62
CA PRO A 175 13.06 -4.53 20.68
C PRO A 175 13.42 -3.63 21.87
N GLY A 176 12.45 -2.84 22.34
CA GLY A 176 12.50 -2.15 23.62
C GLY A 176 12.48 -3.13 24.81
N ARG A 177 11.83 -4.29 24.64
CA ARG A 177 11.76 -5.34 25.67
C ARG A 177 11.71 -6.74 25.05
N ARG A 178 12.54 -7.66 25.58
CA ARG A 178 12.65 -9.06 25.14
C ARG A 178 11.92 -10.02 26.09
N ASP A 179 10.59 -9.94 26.10
CA ASP A 179 9.73 -10.58 27.11
C ASP A 179 9.98 -12.08 27.31
N LEU A 180 9.99 -12.88 26.24
CA LEU A 180 10.21 -14.33 26.34
C LEU A 180 11.59 -14.66 26.93
N LYS A 181 12.63 -13.94 26.47
CA LYS A 181 14.00 -14.12 26.98
C LYS A 181 14.09 -13.79 28.47
N ILE A 182 13.48 -12.67 28.89
CA ILE A 182 13.46 -12.25 30.30
C ILE A 182 12.79 -13.32 31.16
N ALA A 183 11.63 -13.83 30.74
CA ALA A 183 10.91 -14.87 31.47
C ALA A 183 11.76 -16.15 31.63
N ILE A 184 12.42 -16.61 30.55
CA ILE A 184 13.31 -17.78 30.60
C ILE A 184 14.48 -17.54 31.57
N ASP A 185 15.15 -16.38 31.47
CA ASP A 185 16.30 -16.06 32.34
C ASP A 185 15.90 -15.96 33.82
N GLU A 186 14.76 -15.35 34.14
CA GLU A 186 14.24 -15.26 35.50
C GLU A 186 13.99 -16.66 36.07
N LEU A 187 13.30 -17.52 35.33
CA LEU A 187 13.00 -18.89 35.74
C LEU A 187 14.26 -19.76 35.92
N LEU A 188 15.23 -19.66 35.01
CA LEU A 188 16.50 -20.39 35.13
C LEU A 188 17.36 -19.92 36.32
N THR A 189 17.12 -18.71 36.83
CA THR A 189 17.77 -18.19 38.05
C THR A 189 16.94 -18.44 39.31
N GLY A 190 15.82 -19.19 39.21
CA GLY A 190 14.92 -19.48 40.33
C GLY A 190 14.07 -18.29 40.77
N ARG A 191 14.00 -17.22 39.97
CA ARG A 191 13.14 -16.06 40.22
C ARG A 191 11.76 -16.27 39.61
N ASP A 192 10.77 -15.55 40.14
CA ASP A 192 9.46 -15.44 39.51
C ASP A 192 9.53 -14.53 38.28
N VAL A 193 8.67 -14.81 37.30
CA VAL A 193 8.57 -14.02 36.08
C VAL A 193 7.98 -12.65 36.41
N SER A 194 8.68 -11.59 36.05
CA SER A 194 8.30 -10.20 36.36
C SER A 194 7.02 -9.75 35.66
N ILE A 195 6.83 -10.16 34.40
CA ILE A 195 5.61 -9.95 33.62
C ILE A 195 5.15 -11.30 33.09
N THR A 196 4.13 -11.86 33.71
CA THR A 196 3.62 -13.22 33.42
C THR A 196 2.76 -13.27 32.17
N ARG A 197 2.18 -12.13 31.76
CA ARG A 197 1.34 -12.03 30.56
C ARG A 197 1.64 -10.78 29.75
N THR A 198 1.74 -10.94 28.43
CA THR A 198 1.79 -9.84 27.46
C THR A 198 0.80 -10.11 26.32
N ALA A 199 0.38 -9.07 25.62
CA ALA A 199 -0.48 -9.23 24.45
C ALA A 199 0.30 -9.89 23.31
N ALA A 200 -0.23 -10.99 22.78
CA ALA A 200 0.28 -11.60 21.55
C ALA A 200 -0.32 -10.85 20.35
N ILE A 201 0.55 -10.39 19.44
CA ILE A 201 0.18 -9.65 18.24
C ILE A 201 0.42 -10.56 17.04
N GLY A 202 -0.57 -10.67 16.14
CA GLY A 202 -0.47 -11.46 14.93
C GLY A 202 -1.79 -12.06 14.47
N CYS A 203 -1.71 -13.11 13.65
CA CYS A 203 -2.86 -13.73 13.00
C CYS A 203 -3.66 -14.59 14.00
N ILE A 204 -4.99 -14.59 13.88
CA ILE A 204 -5.84 -15.51 14.64
C ILE A 204 -5.53 -16.96 14.25
N ILE A 205 -5.49 -17.88 15.23
CA ILE A 205 -5.39 -19.31 14.95
C ILE A 205 -6.71 -19.80 14.33
N GLY A 206 -6.68 -20.30 13.10
CA GLY A 206 -7.85 -20.82 12.39
C GLY A 206 -8.39 -22.12 13.00
N ARG A 207 -9.28 -22.05 14.01
CA ARG A 207 -9.85 -23.20 14.76
C ARG A 207 -10.97 -23.97 14.07
N SER A 208 -10.93 -25.30 14.00
CA SER A 208 -12.05 -26.10 13.49
C SER A 208 -13.30 -25.89 14.36
N LYS A 209 -14.29 -25.16 13.85
CA LYS A 209 -15.55 -24.88 14.55
C LYS A 209 -16.65 -25.87 14.14
N PRO A 210 -17.56 -26.24 15.06
CA PRO A 210 -18.77 -26.97 14.69
C PRO A 210 -19.59 -26.17 13.67
N LEU A 211 -20.07 -26.84 12.63
CA LEU A 211 -20.96 -26.23 11.65
C LEU A 211 -22.36 -26.08 12.22
N VAL A 212 -23.02 -24.94 11.93
CA VAL A 212 -24.45 -24.76 12.20
C VAL A 212 -25.27 -25.64 11.26
N GLU A 213 -26.30 -26.31 11.79
CA GLU A 213 -27.22 -27.11 10.97
C GLU A 213 -28.04 -26.23 10.01
N ASN A 214 -28.10 -26.63 8.74
CA ASN A 214 -28.84 -25.92 7.67
C ASN A 214 -28.45 -24.43 7.53
N PRO A 215 -27.18 -24.12 7.19
CA PRO A 215 -26.72 -22.75 7.12
C PRO A 215 -27.41 -21.99 5.98
N THR A 216 -27.89 -20.80 6.28
CA THR A 216 -28.47 -19.89 5.27
C THR A 216 -27.40 -19.14 4.48
N ILE A 217 -26.23 -18.91 5.09
CA ILE A 217 -25.07 -18.26 4.49
C ILE A 217 -23.98 -19.31 4.30
N THR A 218 -23.36 -19.34 3.12
CA THR A 218 -22.32 -20.30 2.75
C THR A 218 -21.29 -19.64 1.85
N TYR A 219 -20.12 -20.26 1.74
CA TYR A 219 -19.05 -19.77 0.88
C TYR A 219 -19.50 -19.64 -0.58
N GLY A 220 -19.95 -20.75 -1.17
CA GLY A 220 -20.23 -20.77 -2.61
C GLY A 220 -21.44 -19.96 -3.04
N SER A 221 -22.45 -19.79 -2.17
CA SER A 221 -23.64 -18.99 -2.50
C SER A 221 -23.44 -17.49 -2.29
N HIS A 222 -22.64 -17.10 -1.29
CA HIS A 222 -22.55 -15.72 -0.80
C HIS A 222 -21.11 -15.20 -0.73
N VAL A 223 -20.26 -15.79 0.11
CA VAL A 223 -18.96 -15.22 0.47
C VAL A 223 -17.99 -15.15 -0.71
N ALA A 224 -17.98 -16.15 -1.58
CA ALA A 224 -17.09 -16.17 -2.74
C ALA A 224 -17.25 -14.91 -3.61
N LYS A 225 -18.48 -14.40 -3.78
CA LYS A 225 -18.76 -13.17 -4.54
C LYS A 225 -18.23 -11.93 -3.83
N ILE A 226 -18.37 -11.88 -2.51
CA ILE A 226 -17.88 -10.77 -1.68
C ILE A 226 -16.35 -10.73 -1.71
N LEU A 227 -15.69 -11.86 -1.48
CA LEU A 227 -14.24 -11.96 -1.53
C LEU A 227 -13.71 -11.66 -2.94
N ASN A 228 -14.37 -12.17 -3.98
CA ASN A 228 -13.99 -11.87 -5.37
C ASN A 228 -14.02 -10.37 -5.68
N LYS A 229 -15.06 -9.67 -5.19
CA LYS A 229 -15.24 -8.24 -5.37
C LYS A 229 -14.24 -7.38 -4.59
N HIS A 230 -13.90 -7.75 -3.36
CA HIS A 230 -13.19 -6.86 -2.43
C HIS A 230 -11.77 -7.31 -2.06
N CYS A 231 -11.43 -8.59 -2.22
CA CYS A 231 -10.22 -9.18 -1.64
C CYS A 231 -9.33 -9.89 -2.66
N VAL A 232 -9.94 -10.68 -3.57
CA VAL A 232 -9.22 -11.57 -4.50
C VAL A 232 -8.30 -10.82 -5.46
N GLU A 233 -8.56 -9.55 -5.72
CA GLU A 233 -7.65 -8.71 -6.49
C GLU A 233 -6.21 -8.81 -5.94
N CYS A 234 -6.03 -8.69 -4.62
CA CYS A 234 -4.74 -8.82 -3.93
C CYS A 234 -4.49 -10.22 -3.33
N HIS A 235 -5.54 -10.92 -2.89
CA HIS A 235 -5.48 -12.23 -2.24
C HIS A 235 -5.66 -13.37 -3.24
N ARG A 236 -4.71 -13.47 -4.18
CA ARG A 236 -4.61 -14.57 -5.14
C ARG A 236 -3.16 -14.87 -5.46
N GLU A 237 -2.91 -16.07 -5.96
CA GLU A 237 -1.58 -16.51 -6.36
C GLU A 237 -0.87 -15.50 -7.28
N GLY A 238 0.37 -15.14 -6.94
CA GLY A 238 1.23 -14.23 -7.72
C GLY A 238 1.07 -12.73 -7.40
N GLU A 239 0.07 -12.36 -6.60
CA GLU A 239 -0.15 -10.99 -6.12
C GLU A 239 0.53 -10.77 -4.75
N ILE A 240 0.30 -9.60 -4.14
CA ILE A 240 1.02 -9.14 -2.93
C ILE A 240 0.66 -9.88 -1.64
N SER A 241 -0.51 -10.53 -1.57
CA SER A 241 -0.96 -11.18 -0.35
C SER A 241 -0.09 -12.41 0.00
N PRO A 242 0.20 -12.64 1.30
CA PRO A 242 0.93 -13.83 1.74
C PRO A 242 0.13 -15.14 1.62
N PHE A 243 -1.18 -15.06 1.34
CA PHE A 243 -2.09 -16.20 1.18
C PHE A 243 -3.17 -15.94 0.13
N SER A 244 -3.77 -17.01 -0.41
CA SER A 244 -4.83 -16.91 -1.42
C SER A 244 -6.23 -17.02 -0.81
N LEU A 245 -7.19 -16.25 -1.34
CA LEU A 245 -8.61 -16.33 -1.00
C LEU A 245 -9.45 -16.89 -2.16
N THR A 246 -8.83 -17.67 -3.05
CA THR A 246 -9.51 -18.31 -4.18
C THR A 246 -9.82 -19.79 -3.97
N ASP A 247 -9.11 -20.46 -3.05
CA ASP A 247 -9.33 -21.86 -2.71
C ASP A 247 -10.28 -21.97 -1.51
N PRO A 248 -11.47 -22.59 -1.65
CA PRO A 248 -12.43 -22.71 -0.58
C PRO A 248 -11.88 -23.39 0.69
N ASP A 249 -11.00 -24.39 0.55
CA ASP A 249 -10.48 -25.16 1.68
C ASP A 249 -9.47 -24.34 2.51
N GLU A 250 -8.76 -23.42 1.87
CA GLU A 250 -7.91 -22.42 2.53
C GLU A 250 -8.75 -21.33 3.19
N VAL A 251 -9.71 -20.77 2.45
CA VAL A 251 -10.53 -19.62 2.85
C VAL A 251 -11.26 -19.86 4.17
N VAL A 252 -11.77 -21.08 4.40
CA VAL A 252 -12.45 -21.41 5.67
C VAL A 252 -11.52 -21.28 6.88
N GLY A 253 -10.23 -21.59 6.73
CA GLY A 253 -9.21 -21.42 7.78
C GLY A 253 -9.00 -19.96 8.17
N TRP A 254 -9.26 -19.05 7.24
CA TRP A 254 -9.12 -17.60 7.41
C TRP A 254 -10.40 -16.89 7.86
N ALA A 255 -11.53 -17.59 8.02
CA ALA A 255 -12.84 -16.97 8.25
C ALA A 255 -12.86 -15.98 9.45
N ASP A 256 -12.27 -16.37 10.59
CA ASP A 256 -12.23 -15.52 11.78
C ASP A 256 -11.32 -14.31 11.59
N MET A 257 -10.20 -14.50 10.89
CA MET A 257 -9.29 -13.42 10.55
C MET A 257 -9.94 -12.44 9.57
N ILE A 258 -10.65 -12.93 8.54
CA ILE A 258 -11.44 -12.13 7.60
C ILE A 258 -12.46 -11.29 8.37
N ALA A 259 -13.22 -11.91 9.28
CA ALA A 259 -14.20 -11.20 10.09
C ALA A 259 -13.54 -10.14 11.00
N GLU A 260 -12.39 -10.43 11.63
CA GLU A 260 -11.64 -9.48 12.45
C GLU A 260 -11.18 -8.27 11.62
N VAL A 261 -10.46 -8.50 10.51
CA VAL A 261 -9.89 -7.40 9.72
C VAL A 261 -10.95 -6.51 9.09
N VAL A 262 -12.10 -7.08 8.73
CA VAL A 262 -13.24 -6.32 8.18
C VAL A 262 -13.94 -5.52 9.28
N ARG A 263 -14.06 -6.09 10.49
CA ARG A 263 -14.67 -5.41 11.65
C ARG A 263 -13.82 -4.26 12.16
N GLU A 264 -12.51 -4.42 12.11
CA GLU A 264 -11.52 -3.39 12.47
C GLU A 264 -11.22 -2.42 11.32
N GLU A 265 -11.88 -2.59 10.17
CA GLU A 265 -11.70 -1.77 8.96
C GLU A 265 -10.26 -1.72 8.43
N ARG A 266 -9.45 -2.72 8.78
CA ARG A 266 -8.12 -2.95 8.19
C ARG A 266 -8.21 -3.44 6.76
N MET A 267 -9.31 -4.11 6.41
CA MET A 267 -9.58 -4.62 5.06
C MET A 267 -11.05 -4.42 4.67
N PRO A 268 -11.33 -4.17 3.38
CA PRO A 268 -10.37 -3.73 2.37
C PRO A 268 -9.80 -2.34 2.75
N PRO A 269 -8.54 -2.05 2.42
CA PRO A 269 -7.85 -0.85 2.89
C PRO A 269 -8.43 0.39 2.21
N TRP A 270 -9.18 1.18 2.98
CA TRP A 270 -9.74 2.46 2.53
C TRP A 270 -9.95 3.41 3.69
N HIS A 271 -9.09 4.41 3.78
CA HIS A 271 -9.04 5.31 4.94
C HIS A 271 -9.72 6.67 4.72
N ALA A 272 -10.29 6.91 3.54
CA ALA A 272 -10.94 8.17 3.20
C ALA A 272 -12.44 8.15 3.48
N THR A 273 -12.98 9.30 3.89
CA THR A 273 -14.44 9.50 3.93
C THR A 273 -14.98 9.74 2.52
N GLY A 274 -16.25 9.40 2.30
CA GLY A 274 -16.96 9.69 1.06
C GLY A 274 -17.81 10.95 1.12
N GLU A 275 -17.51 11.89 2.02
CA GLU A 275 -18.37 13.05 2.30
C GLU A 275 -18.24 14.18 1.27
N HIS A 276 -17.05 14.34 0.68
CA HIS A 276 -16.72 15.50 -0.17
C HIS A 276 -16.61 15.18 -1.66
N ALA A 277 -16.26 13.94 -2.00
CA ALA A 277 -16.11 13.48 -3.38
C ALA A 277 -16.36 11.97 -3.49
N SER A 278 -16.61 11.52 -4.71
CA SER A 278 -16.63 10.10 -5.08
C SER A 278 -15.30 9.72 -5.74
N PHE A 279 -14.88 8.47 -5.53
CA PHE A 279 -13.61 7.96 -6.03
C PHE A 279 -13.80 6.73 -6.90
N ALA A 280 -13.12 6.69 -8.05
CA ALA A 280 -13.23 5.62 -9.03
C ALA A 280 -12.67 4.29 -8.51
N ASN A 281 -11.74 4.37 -7.56
CA ASN A 281 -11.06 3.25 -6.94
C ASN A 281 -11.50 3.02 -5.49
N ASP A 282 -12.70 3.48 -5.10
CA ASP A 282 -13.29 3.25 -3.79
C ASP A 282 -13.44 1.76 -3.46
N ARG A 283 -12.79 1.31 -2.39
CA ARG A 283 -12.78 -0.09 -1.96
C ARG A 283 -13.75 -0.38 -0.82
N ARG A 284 -14.55 0.59 -0.37
CA ARG A 284 -15.42 0.40 0.81
C ARG A 284 -16.39 -0.76 0.62
N MET A 285 -16.54 -1.54 1.70
CA MET A 285 -17.48 -2.65 1.77
C MET A 285 -18.82 -2.19 2.36
N SER A 286 -19.92 -2.70 1.80
CA SER A 286 -21.26 -2.40 2.33
C SER A 286 -21.51 -3.12 3.67
N ASP A 287 -22.36 -2.56 4.53
CA ASP A 287 -22.70 -3.19 5.82
C ASP A 287 -23.31 -4.59 5.66
N GLN A 288 -24.05 -4.83 4.56
CA GLN A 288 -24.61 -6.13 4.25
C GLN A 288 -23.52 -7.15 3.89
N ASP A 289 -22.54 -6.76 3.08
CA ASP A 289 -21.40 -7.61 2.76
C ASP A 289 -20.60 -7.94 4.04
N LYS A 290 -20.33 -6.92 4.88
CA LYS A 290 -19.65 -7.08 6.17
C LYS A 290 -20.39 -8.08 7.06
N GLN A 291 -21.70 -7.91 7.25
CA GLN A 291 -22.52 -8.80 8.09
C GLN A 291 -22.53 -10.24 7.56
N THR A 292 -22.58 -10.41 6.24
CA THR A 292 -22.53 -11.75 5.62
C THR A 292 -21.24 -12.48 5.95
N LEU A 293 -20.10 -11.78 5.97
CA LEU A 293 -18.80 -12.38 6.36
C LEU A 293 -18.78 -12.75 7.84
N TYR A 294 -19.36 -11.92 8.71
CA TYR A 294 -19.44 -12.21 10.14
C TYR A 294 -20.30 -13.45 10.43
N ASP A 295 -21.52 -13.48 9.89
CA ASP A 295 -22.45 -14.59 10.09
C ASP A 295 -21.89 -15.90 9.52
N TRP A 296 -21.17 -15.83 8.39
CA TRP A 296 -20.48 -16.97 7.82
C TRP A 296 -19.35 -17.49 8.73
N ALA A 297 -18.50 -16.61 9.27
CA ALA A 297 -17.45 -17.00 10.19
C ALA A 297 -18.01 -17.59 11.50
N ASP A 298 -19.04 -16.96 12.07
CA ASP A 298 -19.70 -17.39 13.31
C ASP A 298 -20.43 -18.73 13.15
N SER A 299 -20.90 -19.06 11.95
CA SER A 299 -21.55 -20.35 11.64
C SER A 299 -20.57 -21.49 11.32
N GLY A 300 -19.27 -21.27 11.51
CA GLY A 300 -18.22 -22.26 11.28
C GLY A 300 -17.72 -22.31 9.84
N ALA A 301 -17.97 -21.27 9.05
CA ALA A 301 -17.52 -21.12 7.67
C ALA A 301 -18.02 -22.23 6.71
N PRO A 302 -19.32 -22.54 6.65
CA PRO A 302 -19.85 -23.59 5.79
C PRO A 302 -19.57 -23.32 4.30
N LEU A 303 -19.09 -24.34 3.57
CA LEU A 303 -18.76 -24.21 2.15
C LEU A 303 -20.00 -24.06 1.24
N GLY A 304 -21.04 -24.86 1.48
CA GLY A 304 -22.22 -24.91 0.62
C GLY A 304 -21.91 -25.50 -0.77
N SER A 305 -22.73 -25.19 -1.78
CA SER A 305 -22.50 -25.63 -3.16
C SER A 305 -21.43 -24.78 -3.84
N LEU A 306 -20.45 -25.42 -4.46
CA LEU A 306 -19.35 -24.78 -5.21
C LEU A 306 -19.59 -24.75 -6.73
N GLU A 307 -20.78 -25.11 -7.20
CA GLU A 307 -21.08 -25.23 -8.64
C GLU A 307 -21.14 -23.88 -9.38
N ASN A 308 -21.40 -22.78 -8.66
CA ASN A 308 -21.65 -21.45 -9.24
C ASN A 308 -20.75 -20.37 -8.63
N LEU A 309 -19.45 -20.67 -8.51
CA LEU A 309 -18.47 -19.68 -8.04
C LEU A 309 -18.32 -18.53 -9.06
N PRO A 310 -18.06 -17.29 -8.59
CA PRO A 310 -17.76 -16.19 -9.48
C PRO A 310 -16.50 -16.45 -10.30
N GLU A 311 -16.43 -15.91 -11.50
CA GLU A 311 -15.22 -15.94 -12.30
C GLU A 311 -14.11 -15.17 -11.57
N LEU A 312 -12.93 -15.77 -11.48
CA LEU A 312 -11.78 -15.11 -10.87
C LEU A 312 -11.30 -13.98 -11.80
N PRO A 313 -10.78 -12.86 -11.25
CA PRO A 313 -10.16 -11.84 -12.08
C PRO A 313 -9.06 -12.46 -12.93
N ALA A 314 -8.93 -12.02 -14.18
CA ALA A 314 -7.94 -12.54 -15.12
C ALA A 314 -6.54 -12.52 -14.49
N LYS A 315 -5.79 -13.63 -14.61
CA LYS A 315 -4.39 -13.65 -14.18
C LYS A 315 -3.62 -12.56 -14.93
N VAL A 316 -2.93 -11.70 -14.20
CA VAL A 316 -2.04 -10.71 -14.81
C VAL A 316 -0.84 -11.48 -15.35
N ALA A 317 -0.83 -11.74 -16.66
CA ALA A 317 0.17 -12.63 -17.26
C ALA A 317 1.60 -12.06 -17.15
N LYS A 318 1.74 -10.72 -17.01
CA LYS A 318 3.03 -10.06 -16.77
C LYS A 318 2.92 -8.61 -16.27
N TRP A 319 2.04 -7.83 -16.88
CA TRP A 319 1.80 -6.41 -16.59
C TRP A 319 0.30 -6.16 -16.40
N GLN A 320 -0.05 -5.25 -15.50
CA GLN A 320 -1.41 -4.72 -15.37
C GLN A 320 -1.75 -3.74 -16.51
N LEU A 321 -0.75 -3.30 -17.27
CA LEU A 321 -0.91 -2.49 -18.48
C LEU A 321 -1.88 -3.15 -19.48
N PRO A 322 -2.70 -2.36 -20.20
CA PRO A 322 -3.71 -2.88 -21.13
C PRO A 322 -3.09 -3.57 -22.35
N ARG A 323 -1.81 -3.34 -22.61
CA ARG A 323 -1.00 -3.97 -23.67
C ARG A 323 0.45 -4.11 -23.21
N GLU A 324 1.25 -4.88 -23.95
CA GLU A 324 2.68 -5.00 -23.67
C GLU A 324 3.36 -3.61 -23.69
N PRO A 325 4.31 -3.34 -22.76
CA PRO A 325 5.03 -2.08 -22.72
C PRO A 325 5.79 -1.80 -24.02
N ASP A 326 5.75 -0.55 -24.48
CA ASP A 326 6.60 -0.08 -25.58
C ASP A 326 8.08 -0.03 -25.13
N HIS A 327 8.31 0.25 -23.84
CA HIS A 327 9.63 0.21 -23.22
C HIS A 327 9.58 -0.50 -21.85
N VAL A 328 10.64 -1.26 -21.57
CA VAL A 328 10.88 -1.88 -20.25
C VAL A 328 12.27 -1.53 -19.77
N PHE A 329 12.37 -1.02 -18.54
CA PHE A 329 13.63 -0.67 -17.90
C PHE A 329 13.77 -1.44 -16.59
N ASN A 330 14.93 -2.06 -16.35
CA ASN A 330 15.22 -2.61 -15.03
C ASN A 330 15.47 -1.46 -14.06
N VAL A 331 14.89 -1.55 -12.87
CA VAL A 331 15.08 -0.57 -11.80
C VAL A 331 16.53 -0.54 -11.35
N SER A 332 17.12 -1.73 -11.15
CA SER A 332 18.55 -1.90 -10.86
C SER A 332 19.29 -2.55 -12.04
N PRO A 333 20.59 -2.25 -12.23
CA PRO A 333 21.37 -2.86 -13.32
C PRO A 333 21.47 -4.38 -13.18
N GLU A 334 21.60 -4.88 -11.96
CA GLU A 334 21.68 -6.29 -11.59
C GLU A 334 20.68 -6.60 -10.46
N PRO A 335 20.31 -7.88 -10.24
CA PRO A 335 19.52 -8.29 -9.08
C PRO A 335 20.16 -7.85 -7.76
N ILE A 336 19.33 -7.46 -6.80
CA ILE A 336 19.76 -7.01 -5.47
C ILE A 336 19.51 -8.09 -4.45
N ASP A 337 20.53 -8.41 -3.64
CA ASP A 337 20.40 -9.31 -2.49
C ASP A 337 19.77 -8.60 -1.29
N ILE A 338 18.76 -9.22 -0.71
CA ILE A 338 18.01 -8.75 0.45
C ILE A 338 18.31 -9.68 1.62
N PRO A 339 18.87 -9.18 2.75
CA PRO A 339 19.12 -9.99 3.94
C PRO A 339 17.83 -10.50 4.59
N ALA A 340 17.97 -11.49 5.47
CA ALA A 340 16.84 -12.07 6.22
C ALA A 340 16.24 -11.12 7.26
N GLU A 341 17.07 -10.26 7.88
CA GLU A 341 16.70 -9.33 8.94
C GLU A 341 17.47 -8.00 8.79
N GLY A 342 17.03 -6.99 9.54
CA GLY A 342 17.69 -5.68 9.65
C GLY A 342 17.07 -4.59 8.78
N VAL A 343 17.68 -3.40 8.81
CA VAL A 343 17.21 -2.24 8.04
C VAL A 343 18.04 -2.06 6.78
N ILE A 344 17.37 -1.99 5.63
CA ILE A 344 17.99 -1.69 4.35
C ILE A 344 17.75 -0.22 4.05
N ARG A 345 18.82 0.56 3.97
CA ARG A 345 18.72 1.96 3.56
C ARG A 345 18.12 2.04 2.16
N TYR A 346 17.37 3.10 1.91
CA TYR A 346 16.82 3.42 0.60
C TYR A 346 17.89 3.29 -0.51
N GLN A 347 17.55 2.54 -1.55
CA GLN A 347 18.40 2.34 -2.71
C GLN A 347 18.00 3.32 -3.81
N TYR A 348 19.00 3.84 -4.52
CA TYR A 348 18.79 4.78 -5.62
C TYR A 348 19.48 4.28 -6.88
N PHE A 349 18.73 4.24 -7.97
CA PHE A 349 19.23 3.83 -9.27
C PHE A 349 18.92 4.90 -10.32
N ALA A 350 19.71 4.94 -11.38
CA ALA A 350 19.48 5.82 -12.51
C ALA A 350 19.68 5.05 -13.82
N VAL A 351 18.79 5.25 -14.78
CA VAL A 351 18.80 4.62 -16.09
C VAL A 351 18.63 5.73 -17.15
N ASP A 352 19.47 5.74 -18.18
CA ASP A 352 19.26 6.58 -19.36
C ASP A 352 18.28 5.86 -20.30
N PRO A 353 17.05 6.37 -20.50
CA PRO A 353 16.07 5.75 -21.37
C PRO A 353 16.38 5.94 -22.87
N GLY A 354 17.34 6.82 -23.23
CA GLY A 354 17.70 7.08 -24.61
C GLY A 354 16.69 7.92 -25.40
N PHE A 355 15.76 8.60 -24.74
CA PHE A 355 14.78 9.46 -25.41
C PHE A 355 15.45 10.74 -25.96
N GLU A 356 15.65 10.79 -27.28
CA GLU A 356 16.24 11.95 -27.97
C GLU A 356 15.24 13.08 -28.22
N LYS A 357 13.94 12.81 -28.05
CA LYS A 357 12.83 13.76 -28.20
C LYS A 357 11.91 13.65 -27.00
N ASP A 358 11.07 14.67 -26.80
CA ASP A 358 10.00 14.59 -25.81
C ASP A 358 9.09 13.41 -26.14
N VAL A 359 8.80 12.59 -25.14
CA VAL A 359 7.86 11.47 -25.26
C VAL A 359 6.70 11.67 -24.31
N TRP A 360 5.56 11.11 -24.69
CA TRP A 360 4.33 11.19 -23.93
C TRP A 360 3.94 9.81 -23.44
N ILE A 361 3.63 9.73 -22.14
CA ILE A 361 3.36 8.48 -21.44
C ILE A 361 1.87 8.44 -21.09
N GLU A 362 1.12 7.53 -21.71
CA GLU A 362 -0.29 7.29 -21.37
C GLU A 362 -0.43 6.46 -20.08
N ALA A 363 0.49 5.51 -19.86
CA ALA A 363 0.51 4.67 -18.68
C ALA A 363 1.94 4.20 -18.36
N ALA A 364 2.22 4.01 -17.09
CA ALA A 364 3.45 3.41 -16.61
C ALA A 364 3.16 2.49 -15.43
N GLU A 365 3.88 1.38 -15.32
CA GLU A 365 3.75 0.42 -14.23
C GLU A 365 5.13 0.07 -13.69
N LEU A 366 5.29 0.22 -12.37
CA LEU A 366 6.40 -0.38 -11.64
C LEU A 366 5.98 -1.77 -11.17
N ARG A 367 6.70 -2.79 -11.65
CA ARG A 367 6.49 -4.18 -11.30
C ARG A 367 7.64 -4.65 -10.40
N PRO A 368 7.36 -4.98 -9.13
CA PRO A 368 8.32 -5.65 -8.28
C PRO A 368 8.78 -6.98 -8.88
N GLY A 369 10.09 -7.23 -8.84
CA GLY A 369 10.63 -8.56 -9.14
C GLY A 369 10.26 -9.56 -8.04
N ASN A 370 10.20 -9.08 -6.81
CA ASN A 370 9.83 -9.82 -5.62
C ASN A 370 8.92 -8.97 -4.71
N ARG A 371 7.61 -9.26 -4.75
CA ARG A 371 6.59 -8.56 -3.98
C ARG A 371 6.71 -8.74 -2.47
N GLU A 372 7.39 -9.80 -1.99
CA GLU A 372 7.53 -10.05 -0.55
C GLU A 372 8.46 -9.03 0.13
N VAL A 373 9.46 -8.52 -0.60
CA VAL A 373 10.52 -7.68 -0.02
C VAL A 373 10.49 -6.24 -0.50
N VAL A 374 9.85 -5.94 -1.64
CA VAL A 374 9.71 -4.56 -2.13
C VAL A 374 8.58 -3.86 -1.40
N HIS A 375 8.92 -2.91 -0.53
CA HIS A 375 7.95 -2.09 0.17
C HIS A 375 7.46 -0.94 -0.72
N HIS A 376 8.34 -0.22 -1.41
CA HIS A 376 7.90 0.69 -2.47
C HIS A 376 9.00 0.96 -3.50
N ILE A 377 8.57 1.44 -4.67
CA ILE A 377 9.44 1.97 -5.71
C ILE A 377 8.84 3.28 -6.21
N LEU A 378 9.63 4.33 -6.33
CA LEU A 378 9.23 5.57 -7.00
C LEU A 378 10.09 5.77 -8.25
N ALA A 379 9.47 6.15 -9.37
CA ALA A 379 10.14 6.48 -10.61
C ALA A 379 9.97 7.96 -10.95
N PHE A 380 11.08 8.61 -11.28
CA PHE A 380 11.14 10.01 -11.67
C PHE A 380 11.84 10.17 -13.03
N ALA A 381 11.32 11.01 -13.92
CA ALA A 381 12.02 11.49 -15.10
C ALA A 381 12.70 12.82 -14.78
N VAL A 382 14.02 12.80 -14.60
CA VAL A 382 14.82 13.97 -14.22
C VAL A 382 15.60 14.48 -15.44
N PRO A 383 15.32 15.70 -15.95
CA PRO A 383 16.09 16.28 -17.04
C PRO A 383 17.58 16.41 -16.70
N LYS A 384 18.46 16.12 -17.68
CA LYS A 384 19.92 16.24 -17.53
C LYS A 384 20.32 17.61 -16.96
N GLY A 385 21.13 17.60 -15.90
CA GLY A 385 21.62 18.81 -15.24
C GLY A 385 20.72 19.40 -14.14
N GLN A 386 19.52 18.87 -13.92
CA GLN A 386 18.72 19.24 -12.74
C GLN A 386 19.15 18.48 -11.47
N ARG A 387 18.96 19.12 -10.31
CA ARG A 387 19.22 18.48 -9.01
C ARG A 387 18.16 17.42 -8.73
N ARG A 388 18.62 16.22 -8.36
CA ARG A 388 17.81 15.17 -7.72
C ARG A 388 17.18 15.71 -6.44
N GLY A 389 15.86 15.56 -6.28
CA GLY A 389 15.13 15.98 -5.09
C GLY A 389 13.72 15.40 -5.09
N LEU A 390 13.16 15.17 -3.91
CA LEU A 390 11.83 14.57 -3.67
C LEU A 390 10.66 15.52 -4.00
N ASP A 391 10.91 16.63 -4.71
CA ASP A 391 9.88 17.54 -5.17
C ASP A 391 9.20 16.93 -6.42
N ALA A 392 7.98 16.42 -6.27
CA ALA A 392 7.23 15.78 -7.37
C ALA A 392 7.05 16.69 -8.60
N ALA A 393 7.14 18.02 -8.43
CA ALA A 393 7.11 18.96 -9.54
C ALA A 393 8.30 18.79 -10.53
N ARG A 394 9.24 17.89 -10.25
CA ARG A 394 10.44 17.62 -11.06
C ARG A 394 10.46 16.23 -11.69
N GLY A 395 9.27 15.71 -12.03
CA GLY A 395 9.14 14.57 -12.94
C GLY A 395 8.70 13.26 -12.31
N PHE A 396 7.91 13.28 -11.24
CA PHE A 396 7.30 12.05 -10.72
C PHE A 396 6.45 11.35 -11.80
N LEU A 397 6.86 10.14 -12.19
CA LEU A 397 6.17 9.36 -13.21
C LEU A 397 5.12 8.44 -12.59
N VAL A 398 5.57 7.52 -11.76
CA VAL A 398 4.74 6.47 -11.15
C VAL A 398 5.39 5.97 -9.87
N GLY A 399 4.55 5.55 -8.92
CA GLY A 399 4.97 4.87 -7.70
C GLY A 399 4.35 3.48 -7.61
N TYR A 400 5.04 2.57 -6.98
CA TYR A 400 4.52 1.29 -6.51
C TYR A 400 4.55 1.29 -4.98
N VAL A 401 3.44 0.92 -4.37
CA VAL A 401 3.30 0.53 -2.97
C VAL A 401 2.52 -0.79 -2.90
N PRO A 402 2.57 -1.55 -1.80
CA PRO A 402 1.93 -2.86 -1.74
C PRO A 402 0.41 -2.71 -1.93
N GLY A 403 -0.15 -3.50 -2.84
CA GLY A 403 -1.58 -3.42 -3.21
C GLY A 403 -1.95 -2.27 -4.16
N ALA A 404 -0.97 -1.49 -4.65
CA ALA A 404 -1.21 -0.53 -5.73
C ALA A 404 -1.71 -1.24 -7.00
N ARG A 405 -2.71 -0.63 -7.64
CA ARG A 405 -3.26 -1.06 -8.93
C ARG A 405 -2.92 -0.04 -9.99
N LEU A 406 -2.90 -0.50 -11.25
CA LEU A 406 -2.71 0.42 -12.37
C LEU A 406 -3.86 1.42 -12.41
N GLU A 407 -3.52 2.70 -12.37
CA GLU A 407 -4.45 3.79 -12.59
C GLU A 407 -4.23 4.32 -14.01
N LEU A 408 -5.17 4.04 -14.90
CA LEU A 408 -5.12 4.56 -16.26
C LEU A 408 -5.46 6.05 -16.28
N ALA A 409 -4.69 6.81 -17.04
CA ALA A 409 -5.04 8.17 -17.38
C ALA A 409 -6.38 8.19 -18.16
N PRO A 410 -7.19 9.26 -18.04
CA PRO A 410 -8.33 9.47 -18.92
C PRO A 410 -7.89 9.54 -20.39
N ASP A 411 -8.79 9.19 -21.31
CA ASP A 411 -8.51 9.26 -22.75
C ASP A 411 -7.96 10.63 -23.16
N GLY A 412 -6.92 10.61 -24.00
CA GLY A 412 -6.23 11.81 -24.47
C GLY A 412 -5.40 12.55 -23.41
N HIS A 413 -5.22 11.99 -22.21
CA HIS A 413 -4.33 12.53 -21.18
C HIS A 413 -3.02 11.74 -21.14
N ALA A 414 -1.88 12.44 -21.02
CA ALA A 414 -0.57 11.81 -20.90
C ALA A 414 0.39 12.63 -20.05
N LYS A 415 1.38 11.96 -19.45
CA LYS A 415 2.51 12.63 -18.79
C LYS A 415 3.63 12.88 -19.80
N LYS A 416 4.24 14.07 -19.75
CA LYS A 416 5.39 14.40 -20.61
C LYS A 416 6.71 13.98 -19.97
N VAL A 417 7.58 13.33 -20.74
CA VAL A 417 8.99 13.10 -20.39
C VAL A 417 9.86 13.91 -21.35
N PRO A 418 10.56 14.96 -20.88
CA PRO A 418 11.42 15.76 -21.74
C PRO A 418 12.59 14.95 -22.33
N ALA A 419 13.00 15.30 -23.55
CA ALA A 419 14.17 14.74 -24.21
C ALA A 419 15.42 14.76 -23.31
N GLY A 420 16.18 13.67 -23.30
CA GLY A 420 17.42 13.53 -22.54
C GLY A 420 17.25 13.40 -21.04
N SER A 421 16.03 13.21 -20.52
CA SER A 421 15.81 12.92 -19.10
C SER A 421 16.37 11.56 -18.69
N GLU A 422 16.91 11.45 -17.48
CA GLU A 422 17.25 10.17 -16.85
C GLU A 422 16.04 9.66 -16.03
N LEU A 423 15.83 8.35 -16.02
CA LEU A 423 14.90 7.70 -15.11
C LEU A 423 15.62 7.42 -13.79
N VAL A 424 15.17 8.06 -12.70
CA VAL A 424 15.70 7.86 -11.35
C VAL A 424 14.71 7.06 -10.54
N PHE A 425 15.19 6.00 -9.91
CA PHE A 425 14.42 5.12 -9.06
C PHE A 425 14.84 5.27 -7.61
N GLN A 426 13.86 5.27 -6.72
CA GLN A 426 14.06 5.14 -5.28
C GLN A 426 13.33 3.86 -4.83
N VAL A 427 14.04 2.95 -4.15
CA VAL A 427 13.50 1.66 -3.71
C VAL A 427 13.70 1.48 -2.21
N HIS A 428 12.65 1.05 -1.53
CA HIS A 428 12.70 0.64 -0.13
C HIS A 428 12.33 -0.83 0.00
N TYR A 429 13.17 -1.59 0.71
CA TYR A 429 13.01 -3.02 0.93
C TYR A 429 12.77 -3.34 2.41
N THR A 430 11.93 -4.34 2.67
CA THR A 430 11.64 -4.86 4.00
C THR A 430 12.00 -6.35 4.05
N PRO A 431 12.93 -6.79 4.91
CA PRO A 431 13.24 -8.21 5.10
C PRO A 431 12.05 -9.04 5.60
N THR A 432 12.03 -10.33 5.26
CA THR A 432 10.90 -11.24 5.52
C THR A 432 11.27 -12.46 6.37
N GLY A 433 12.44 -12.47 6.99
CA GLY A 433 12.92 -13.56 7.84
C GLY A 433 13.75 -14.62 7.11
N TYR A 434 14.13 -14.38 5.86
CA TYR A 434 15.04 -15.25 5.11
C TYR A 434 15.65 -14.49 3.91
N PRO A 435 16.86 -14.83 3.45
CA PRO A 435 17.48 -14.09 2.34
C PRO A 435 16.69 -14.22 1.05
N GLN A 436 16.60 -13.11 0.32
CA GLN A 436 15.80 -12.96 -0.90
C GLN A 436 16.57 -12.17 -1.96
N THR A 437 16.04 -12.14 -3.17
CA THR A 437 16.54 -11.27 -4.26
C THR A 437 15.41 -10.50 -4.90
N ASP A 438 15.67 -9.29 -5.37
CA ASP A 438 14.74 -8.51 -6.20
C ASP A 438 15.37 -8.06 -7.51
N HIS A 439 14.56 -8.03 -8.58
CA HIS A 439 14.91 -7.37 -9.83
C HIS A 439 13.67 -6.71 -10.43
N SER A 440 13.29 -5.59 -9.85
CA SER A 440 12.13 -4.81 -10.26
C SER A 440 12.29 -4.13 -11.62
N GLN A 441 11.16 -3.87 -12.28
CA GLN A 441 11.11 -3.31 -13.64
C GLN A 441 10.07 -2.18 -13.76
N LEU A 442 10.32 -1.22 -14.64
CA LEU A 442 9.37 -0.21 -15.10
C LEU A 442 8.92 -0.54 -16.53
N GLY A 443 7.62 -0.69 -16.74
CA GLY A 443 6.99 -0.76 -18.05
C GLY A 443 6.35 0.59 -18.41
N ILE A 444 6.50 1.03 -19.67
CA ILE A 444 5.97 2.30 -20.17
C ILE A 444 5.15 2.06 -21.44
N LEU A 445 3.96 2.67 -21.51
CA LEU A 445 3.19 2.85 -22.74
C LEU A 445 3.31 4.28 -23.24
N LEU A 446 3.69 4.42 -24.51
CA LEU A 446 3.75 5.71 -25.19
C LEU A 446 2.38 6.06 -25.76
N ALA A 447 1.98 7.32 -25.61
CA ALA A 447 0.82 7.89 -26.26
C ALA A 447 1.16 8.35 -27.69
N ASP A 448 0.22 8.25 -28.63
CA ASP A 448 0.33 8.96 -29.92
C ASP A 448 0.21 10.47 -29.67
N PRO A 449 1.23 11.28 -29.97
CA PRO A 449 1.19 12.73 -29.76
C PRO A 449 -0.01 13.45 -30.41
N ASN A 450 -0.59 12.88 -31.48
CA ASN A 450 -1.75 13.45 -32.17
C ASN A 450 -3.08 13.22 -31.42
N GLU A 451 -3.12 12.25 -30.52
CA GLU A 451 -4.31 11.90 -29.73
C GLU A 451 -4.34 12.62 -28.37
N ILE A 452 -3.23 13.27 -28.00
CA ILE A 452 -3.09 13.94 -26.71
C ILE A 452 -3.80 15.29 -26.74
N THR A 453 -4.71 15.44 -25.80
CA THR A 453 -5.47 16.68 -25.59
C THR A 453 -5.03 17.38 -24.30
N HIS A 454 -4.50 16.64 -23.32
CA HIS A 454 -4.13 17.17 -22.02
C HIS A 454 -2.81 16.60 -21.50
N GLU A 455 -2.00 17.44 -20.88
CA GLU A 455 -0.82 17.02 -20.11
C GLU A 455 -1.22 16.79 -18.65
N ILE A 456 -0.87 15.63 -18.09
CA ILE A 456 -0.96 15.35 -16.66
C ILE A 456 0.30 15.86 -15.98
N VAL A 457 0.11 16.70 -14.96
CA VAL A 457 1.17 17.22 -14.11
C VAL A 457 0.99 16.64 -12.70
N THR A 458 2.08 16.09 -12.15
CA THR A 458 2.17 15.76 -10.73
C THR A 458 2.84 16.89 -9.98
N THR A 459 2.26 17.32 -8.88
CA THR A 459 2.85 18.31 -7.99
C THR A 459 2.47 17.99 -6.54
N SER A 460 2.84 18.85 -5.60
CA SER A 460 2.62 18.61 -4.18
C SER A 460 2.52 19.88 -3.34
N ALA A 461 1.77 19.79 -2.24
CA ALA A 461 1.91 20.68 -1.10
C ALA A 461 2.89 20.03 -0.10
N ILE A 462 4.00 20.72 0.21
CA ILE A 462 5.06 20.20 1.09
C ILE A 462 5.36 21.19 2.22
N ASN A 463 5.60 20.67 3.42
CA ASN A 463 6.24 21.42 4.50
C ASN A 463 7.39 20.60 5.09
N ALA A 464 8.63 21.06 4.90
CA ALA A 464 9.83 20.40 5.41
C ALA A 464 10.40 21.04 6.69
N SER A 465 9.75 22.08 7.23
CA SER A 465 10.27 22.89 8.34
C SER A 465 9.60 22.58 9.69
N PHE A 466 8.67 21.62 9.74
CA PHE A 466 7.95 21.27 10.96
C PHE A 466 8.83 20.55 11.98
N ARG A 467 8.37 20.55 13.23
CA ARG A 467 8.95 19.84 14.37
C ARG A 467 7.82 19.28 15.22
N ILE A 468 7.78 17.96 15.36
CA ILE A 468 6.77 17.28 16.16
C ILE A 468 7.35 17.11 17.57
N PRO A 469 6.76 17.73 18.61
CA PRO A 469 7.24 17.57 19.97
C PRO A 469 7.15 16.12 20.47
N PRO A 470 8.03 15.69 21.38
CA PRO A 470 7.87 14.41 22.10
C PRO A 470 6.51 14.29 22.78
N GLY A 471 5.89 13.12 22.74
CA GLY A 471 4.66 12.80 23.48
C GLY A 471 3.37 13.41 22.94
N GLU A 472 3.41 14.24 21.90
CA GLU A 472 2.23 14.92 21.35
C GLU A 472 1.39 13.95 20.49
N SER A 473 0.13 13.70 20.87
CA SER A 473 -0.75 12.75 20.16
C SER A 473 -1.45 13.33 18.92
N ASP A 474 -1.49 14.66 18.79
CA ASP A 474 -2.30 15.37 17.79
C ASP A 474 -1.60 16.63 17.25
N HIS A 475 -0.38 16.46 16.73
CA HIS A 475 0.39 17.57 16.17
C HIS A 475 -0.01 17.87 14.72
N SER A 476 -0.69 19.01 14.49
CA SER A 476 -1.08 19.42 13.14
C SER A 476 0.00 20.23 12.40
N VAL A 477 0.28 19.84 11.16
CA VAL A 477 1.17 20.53 10.22
C VAL A 477 0.37 20.88 8.97
N THR A 478 0.68 22.03 8.36
CA THR A 478 0.00 22.49 7.14
C THR A 478 0.99 22.76 6.03
N ALA A 479 0.54 22.56 4.79
CA ALA A 479 1.29 22.92 3.59
C ALA A 479 0.37 23.52 2.53
N VAL A 480 0.98 24.33 1.66
CA VAL A 480 0.29 24.98 0.54
C VAL A 480 1.05 24.66 -0.73
N GLY A 481 0.34 24.14 -1.72
CA GLY A 481 0.88 23.87 -3.04
C GLY A 481 1.13 25.12 -3.88
N PRO A 482 1.76 24.97 -5.06
CA PRO A 482 1.83 26.04 -6.05
C PRO A 482 0.43 26.45 -6.55
N PRO A 483 0.27 27.67 -7.10
CA PRO A 483 -0.94 28.05 -7.81
C PRO A 483 -1.27 27.08 -8.93
N PHE A 484 -2.56 26.80 -9.11
CA PHE A 484 -3.01 26.04 -10.28
C PHE A 484 -2.91 26.88 -11.56
N PRO A 485 -2.51 26.28 -12.69
CA PRO A 485 -2.58 26.94 -13.98
C PRO A 485 -4.04 27.15 -14.42
N GLU A 486 -4.25 28.09 -15.34
CA GLU A 486 -5.58 28.31 -15.92
C GLU A 486 -6.10 27.07 -16.64
N ASN A 487 -7.41 26.81 -16.52
CA ASN A 487 -8.09 25.67 -17.13
C ASN A 487 -7.57 24.29 -16.66
N ALA A 488 -6.90 24.23 -15.51
CA ALA A 488 -6.50 22.95 -14.94
C ALA A 488 -7.71 22.14 -14.47
N THR A 489 -7.59 20.82 -14.48
CA THR A 489 -8.59 19.89 -13.93
C THR A 489 -7.92 18.94 -12.96
N LEU A 490 -8.40 18.89 -11.72
CA LEU A 490 -7.90 17.99 -10.68
C LEU A 490 -8.36 16.54 -10.95
N LEU A 491 -7.44 15.59 -10.81
CA LEU A 491 -7.67 14.17 -11.12
C LEU A 491 -7.61 13.28 -9.88
N SER A 492 -6.58 13.43 -9.04
CA SER A 492 -6.36 12.53 -7.91
C SER A 492 -5.44 13.13 -6.83
N PHE A 493 -5.38 12.44 -5.68
CA PHE A 493 -4.58 12.80 -4.51
C PHE A 493 -3.76 11.60 -4.04
N SER A 494 -2.53 11.82 -3.57
CA SER A 494 -1.70 10.76 -2.98
C SER A 494 -0.97 11.32 -1.74
N PRO A 495 -1.57 11.24 -0.54
CA PRO A 495 -0.93 11.71 0.69
C PRO A 495 0.22 10.82 1.11
N HIS A 496 1.26 11.43 1.67
CA HIS A 496 2.43 10.72 2.17
C HIS A 496 2.89 11.32 3.50
N MET A 497 2.95 10.45 4.50
CA MET A 497 3.52 10.62 5.83
C MET A 497 4.22 9.31 6.21
N HIS A 498 5.02 9.30 7.28
CA HIS A 498 5.62 8.09 7.84
C HIS A 498 4.76 7.54 9.00
N VAL A 499 5.40 6.80 9.91
CA VAL A 499 4.77 5.98 10.95
C VAL A 499 4.01 6.76 12.02
N ARG A 500 4.16 8.09 12.07
CA ARG A 500 3.41 8.96 12.99
C ARG A 500 2.21 9.61 12.32
N GLY A 501 2.04 9.46 11.00
CA GLY A 501 0.88 9.94 10.29
C GLY A 501 -0.41 9.41 10.91
N LYS A 502 -1.29 10.32 11.35
CA LYS A 502 -2.58 10.01 12.00
C LYS A 502 -3.76 10.33 11.11
N SER A 503 -3.75 11.51 10.49
CA SER A 503 -4.80 11.95 9.56
C SER A 503 -4.27 12.90 8.50
N TYR A 504 -4.96 12.97 7.37
CA TYR A 504 -4.63 13.86 6.27
C TYR A 504 -5.88 14.47 5.66
N ARG A 505 -5.84 15.76 5.32
CA ARG A 505 -6.93 16.46 4.64
C ARG A 505 -6.42 17.32 3.49
N TYR A 506 -7.15 17.30 2.39
CA TYR A 506 -6.96 18.21 1.26
C TYR A 506 -8.13 19.20 1.19
N GLU A 507 -7.79 20.46 0.97
CA GLU A 507 -8.72 21.56 0.79
C GLU A 507 -8.33 22.36 -0.46
N LEU A 508 -9.31 22.79 -1.24
CA LEU A 508 -9.12 23.80 -2.27
C LEU A 508 -9.20 25.18 -1.63
N GLN A 509 -8.12 25.95 -1.75
CA GLN A 509 -8.05 27.33 -1.28
C GLN A 509 -8.22 28.30 -2.46
N ASP A 510 -9.23 29.16 -2.42
CA ASP A 510 -9.44 30.20 -3.43
C ASP A 510 -8.50 31.41 -3.25
N LEU A 511 -8.56 32.37 -4.18
CA LEU A 511 -7.74 33.59 -4.13
C LEU A 511 -8.07 34.50 -2.94
N ALA A 512 -9.26 34.37 -2.34
CA ALA A 512 -9.68 35.10 -1.15
C ALA A 512 -9.25 34.39 0.16
N GLY A 513 -8.66 33.19 0.05
CA GLY A 513 -8.23 32.37 1.18
C GLY A 513 -9.34 31.50 1.79
N LYS A 514 -10.54 31.49 1.21
CA LYS A 514 -11.61 30.56 1.60
C LYS A 514 -11.18 29.15 1.23
N ARG A 515 -11.46 28.19 2.11
CA ARG A 515 -11.07 26.79 1.96
C ARG A 515 -12.28 25.89 1.91
N GLU A 516 -12.25 24.91 1.01
CA GLU A 516 -13.27 23.88 0.82
C GLU A 516 -12.61 22.50 0.91
N PRO A 517 -12.97 21.65 1.89
CA PRO A 517 -12.50 20.27 1.95
C PRO A 517 -12.89 19.48 0.70
N ILE A 518 -11.96 18.67 0.19
CA ILE A 518 -12.19 17.80 -0.97
C ILE A 518 -11.85 16.34 -0.71
N LEU A 519 -10.98 16.07 0.26
CA LEU A 519 -10.63 14.71 0.70
C LEU A 519 -10.25 14.74 2.18
N ASP A 520 -10.87 13.86 2.96
CA ASP A 520 -10.60 13.66 4.38
C ASP A 520 -10.20 12.21 4.63
N ILE A 521 -9.06 12.03 5.30
CA ILE A 521 -8.49 10.73 5.68
C ILE A 521 -8.27 10.75 7.20
N PRO A 522 -9.31 10.40 7.99
CA PRO A 522 -9.27 10.51 9.44
C PRO A 522 -8.37 9.49 10.14
N ALA A 523 -8.06 8.37 9.48
CA ALA A 523 -7.24 7.28 10.01
C ALA A 523 -6.18 6.88 8.98
N TYR A 524 -5.19 7.75 8.77
CA TYR A 524 -4.09 7.48 7.84
C TYR A 524 -3.31 6.23 8.29
N ASP A 525 -2.97 5.37 7.33
CA ASP A 525 -2.13 4.20 7.55
C ASP A 525 -0.92 4.26 6.62
N PHE A 526 0.28 4.33 7.20
CA PHE A 526 1.56 4.35 6.48
C PHE A 526 1.76 3.16 5.54
N ASN A 527 1.20 2.00 5.88
CA ASN A 527 1.28 0.78 5.07
C ASN A 527 0.42 0.87 3.81
N TRP A 528 -0.55 1.80 3.77
CA TRP A 528 -1.52 1.98 2.70
C TRP A 528 -1.50 3.41 2.17
N GLN A 529 -0.48 3.72 1.37
CA GLN A 529 -0.30 5.02 0.72
C GLN A 529 -1.14 5.11 -0.56
N THR A 530 -2.45 5.04 -0.38
CA THR A 530 -3.45 4.98 -1.46
C THR A 530 -3.49 6.29 -2.26
N THR A 531 -3.49 6.16 -3.58
CA THR A 531 -3.92 7.24 -4.47
C THR A 531 -5.45 7.24 -4.53
N TYR A 532 -6.07 8.41 -4.39
CA TYR A 532 -7.51 8.59 -4.41
C TYR A 532 -7.90 9.25 -5.73
N VAL A 533 -8.46 8.48 -6.66
CA VAL A 533 -8.79 8.93 -8.02
C VAL A 533 -10.23 9.43 -8.04
N LEU A 534 -10.45 10.70 -8.37
CA LEU A 534 -11.79 11.27 -8.47
C LEU A 534 -12.59 10.54 -9.56
N SER A 535 -13.82 10.10 -9.25
CA SER A 535 -14.72 9.55 -10.27
C SER A 535 -15.10 10.60 -11.31
N GLU A 536 -15.23 11.85 -10.87
CA GLU A 536 -15.50 13.01 -11.71
C GLU A 536 -14.35 14.01 -11.54
N PRO A 537 -13.46 14.14 -12.54
CA PRO A 537 -12.40 15.14 -12.53
C PRO A 537 -12.95 16.54 -12.25
N ARG A 538 -12.29 17.30 -11.36
CA ARG A 538 -12.80 18.59 -10.88
C ARG A 538 -12.12 19.76 -11.56
N PRO A 539 -12.82 20.57 -12.36
CA PRO A 539 -12.26 21.79 -12.94
C PRO A 539 -11.79 22.77 -11.86
N LEU A 540 -10.61 23.34 -12.06
CA LEU A 540 -9.99 24.34 -11.19
C LEU A 540 -10.17 25.72 -11.83
N THR A 541 -11.39 26.26 -11.72
CA THR A 541 -11.84 27.45 -12.47
C THR A 541 -11.30 28.77 -11.94
N GLU A 542 -10.84 28.80 -10.69
CA GLU A 542 -10.16 29.94 -10.08
C GLU A 542 -8.74 29.50 -9.75
N SER A 543 -7.73 30.31 -10.08
CA SER A 543 -6.29 30.03 -9.86
C SER A 543 -5.91 29.99 -8.37
N GLY A 544 -6.56 29.13 -7.61
CA GLY A 544 -6.32 28.86 -6.20
C GLY A 544 -5.12 27.96 -5.99
N ARG A 545 -5.08 27.33 -4.82
CA ARG A 545 -4.00 26.42 -4.41
C ARG A 545 -4.56 25.21 -3.69
N MET A 546 -3.80 24.12 -3.72
CA MET A 546 -4.05 23.00 -2.81
C MET A 546 -3.56 23.38 -1.40
N TYR A 547 -4.41 23.22 -0.41
CA TYR A 547 -4.08 23.38 1.00
C TYR A 547 -4.20 22.02 1.70
N CYS A 548 -3.15 21.59 2.39
CA CYS A 548 -3.11 20.30 3.07
C CYS A 548 -2.95 20.47 4.57
N VAL A 549 -3.64 19.63 5.33
CA VAL A 549 -3.48 19.48 6.79
C VAL A 549 -3.11 18.03 7.07
N ALA A 550 -1.99 17.83 7.75
CA ALA A 550 -1.52 16.54 8.25
C ALA A 550 -1.56 16.58 9.78
N THR A 551 -1.95 15.49 10.42
CA THR A 551 -1.85 15.33 11.88
C THR A 551 -0.92 14.16 12.18
N PHE A 552 -0.03 14.35 13.14
CA PHE A 552 0.93 13.33 13.59
C PHE A 552 0.71 12.94 15.06
N ASP A 553 0.93 11.67 15.36
CA ASP A 553 0.92 11.10 16.71
C ASP A 553 2.34 10.64 17.11
N ASN A 554 3.02 11.47 17.91
CA ASN A 554 4.32 11.19 18.51
C ASN A 554 4.20 10.75 19.99
N SER A 555 3.03 10.27 20.41
CA SER A 555 2.81 9.73 21.76
C SER A 555 3.29 8.28 21.89
N GLU A 556 3.32 7.78 23.12
CA GLU A 556 3.61 6.37 23.44
C GLU A 556 2.46 5.42 23.06
N ASP A 557 1.24 5.95 22.88
CA ASP A 557 0.06 5.17 22.49
C ASP A 557 0.08 4.80 21.00
N ASN A 558 0.82 5.54 20.18
CA ASN A 558 1.07 5.14 18.79
C ASN A 558 2.05 3.97 18.76
N LEU A 559 1.53 2.76 18.53
CA LEU A 559 2.32 1.53 18.47
C LEU A 559 3.36 1.53 17.34
N ASN A 560 3.12 2.30 16.28
CA ASN A 560 4.06 2.47 15.17
C ASN A 560 5.19 3.45 15.50
N ASN A 561 5.09 4.19 16.61
CA ASN A 561 6.09 5.17 17.02
C ASN A 561 7.36 4.47 17.54
N PRO A 562 8.50 4.60 16.85
CA PRO A 562 9.75 3.95 17.27
C PRO A 562 10.35 4.59 18.53
N ASP A 563 10.11 5.88 18.75
CA ASP A 563 10.63 6.65 19.89
C ASP A 563 9.71 7.86 20.19
N PRO A 564 8.83 7.75 21.20
CA PRO A 564 7.93 8.84 21.61
C PRO A 564 8.63 9.94 22.41
N THR A 565 9.89 9.73 22.81
CA THR A 565 10.62 10.67 23.68
C THR A 565 11.45 11.69 22.89
N SER A 566 11.59 11.50 21.57
CA SER A 566 12.37 12.35 20.69
C SER A 566 11.52 13.38 19.93
N GLU A 567 12.09 14.56 19.68
CA GLU A 567 11.53 15.53 18.72
C GLU A 567 11.77 15.01 17.30
N VAL A 568 10.73 15.01 16.48
CA VAL A 568 10.77 14.47 15.11
C VAL A 568 10.72 15.60 14.09
N ARG A 569 11.43 15.44 12.98
CA ARG A 569 11.54 16.43 11.90
C ARG A 569 11.45 15.74 10.55
N TRP A 570 11.48 16.55 9.49
CA TRP A 570 11.62 16.04 8.13
C TRP A 570 12.85 15.13 7.97
N GLY A 571 12.67 13.96 7.38
CA GLY A 571 13.76 13.08 6.98
C GLY A 571 13.29 11.92 6.09
N ASP A 572 14.25 11.24 5.45
CA ASP A 572 13.97 10.18 4.48
C ASP A 572 13.69 8.82 5.13
N GLN A 573 14.07 8.64 6.39
CA GLN A 573 13.91 7.36 7.06
C GLN A 573 12.51 7.23 7.66
N THR A 574 12.02 6.00 7.75
CA THR A 574 10.67 5.70 8.25
C THR A 574 10.43 6.16 9.71
N TRP A 575 11.50 6.32 10.51
CA TRP A 575 11.42 6.87 11.87
C TRP A 575 11.52 8.41 11.93
N ASP A 576 11.95 9.07 10.86
CA ASP A 576 11.74 10.51 10.67
C ASP A 576 10.28 10.75 10.23
N GLU A 577 9.92 11.97 9.80
CA GLU A 577 8.62 12.21 9.20
C GLU A 577 8.68 12.95 7.86
N MET A 578 7.57 12.87 7.12
CA MET A 578 7.31 13.67 5.93
C MET A 578 5.89 14.22 5.96
N MET A 579 5.71 15.36 5.29
CA MET A 579 4.39 15.94 5.07
C MET A 579 4.28 16.33 3.61
N ILE A 580 3.73 15.41 2.81
CA ILE A 580 3.59 15.59 1.36
C ILE A 580 2.18 15.28 0.94
N GLY A 581 1.52 16.26 0.34
CA GLY A 581 0.23 16.08 -0.31
C GLY A 581 0.42 16.07 -1.80
N TYR A 582 0.72 14.92 -2.42
CA TYR A 582 0.79 14.83 -3.87
C TYR A 582 -0.60 14.93 -4.48
N TYR A 583 -0.68 15.51 -5.67
CA TYR A 583 -1.90 15.50 -6.47
C TYR A 583 -1.59 15.56 -7.95
N HIS A 584 -2.50 15.00 -8.75
CA HIS A 584 -2.47 15.06 -10.20
C HIS A 584 -3.52 16.06 -10.68
N TYR A 585 -3.10 16.96 -11.56
CA TYR A 585 -4.03 17.76 -12.35
C TYR A 585 -3.65 17.64 -13.82
N SER A 586 -4.60 17.85 -14.71
CA SER A 586 -4.36 17.96 -16.14
C SER A 586 -4.52 19.40 -16.63
N VAL A 587 -3.80 19.74 -17.69
CA VAL A 587 -3.92 21.00 -18.42
C VAL A 587 -4.15 20.74 -19.89
N PRO A 588 -5.07 21.47 -20.56
CA PRO A 588 -5.24 21.35 -21.99
C PRO A 588 -3.93 21.71 -22.71
N LEU A 589 -3.53 20.89 -23.67
CA LEU A 589 -2.47 21.28 -24.60
C LEU A 589 -3.01 22.42 -25.46
N ALA A 590 -2.23 23.50 -25.54
CA ALA A 590 -2.47 24.50 -26.56
C ALA A 590 -2.34 23.77 -27.91
N LYS A 591 -3.45 23.57 -28.62
CA LYS A 591 -3.38 23.21 -30.04
C LYS A 591 -2.47 24.26 -30.66
N GLU A 592 -1.36 23.85 -31.27
CA GLU A 592 -0.60 24.75 -32.13
C GLU A 592 -1.64 25.43 -33.01
N ALA A 593 -1.73 26.75 -32.90
CA ALA A 593 -2.62 27.48 -33.79
C ALA A 593 -2.19 27.07 -35.18
N GLU A 594 -3.07 26.37 -35.93
CA GLU A 594 -2.87 26.20 -37.36
C GLU A 594 -2.41 27.56 -37.87
N PRO A 595 -1.27 27.64 -38.58
CA PRO A 595 -0.73 28.92 -39.01
C PRO A 595 -1.88 29.65 -39.66
N LYS A 596 -2.31 30.78 -39.06
CA LYS A 596 -3.51 31.49 -39.48
C LYS A 596 -3.38 31.72 -40.98
N SER A 597 -4.06 30.90 -41.78
CA SER A 597 -4.08 31.11 -43.22
C SER A 597 -4.77 32.45 -43.39
N ASN A 598 -4.07 33.43 -43.97
CA ASN A 598 -4.64 34.72 -44.33
C ASN A 598 -5.70 34.61 -45.45
N ASP A 599 -6.16 33.39 -45.78
CA ASP A 599 -7.21 33.16 -46.76
C ASP A 599 -8.50 33.85 -46.32
N SER A 600 -8.89 34.84 -47.11
CA SER A 600 -10.18 35.49 -46.99
C SER A 600 -11.31 34.47 -47.20
N LEU A 601 -12.54 34.81 -46.80
CA LEU A 601 -13.71 33.96 -47.09
C LEU A 601 -13.87 33.70 -48.60
N GLU A 602 -13.46 34.65 -49.45
CA GLU A 602 -13.42 34.47 -50.90
C GLU A 602 -12.38 33.42 -51.33
N ASP A 603 -11.21 33.37 -50.71
CA ASP A 603 -10.15 32.40 -51.04
C ASP A 603 -10.58 30.98 -50.63
N LYS A 604 -11.25 30.83 -49.48
CA LYS A 604 -11.83 29.55 -49.03
C LYS A 604 -12.93 29.06 -49.98
N ILE A 605 -13.81 29.96 -50.44
CA ILE A 605 -14.87 29.61 -51.41
C ILE A 605 -14.25 29.24 -52.77
N ARG A 606 -13.25 29.99 -53.25
CA ARG A 606 -12.54 29.68 -54.50
C ARG A 606 -11.86 28.32 -54.43
N ARG A 607 -11.13 28.04 -53.35
CA ARG A 607 -10.45 26.75 -53.16
C ARG A 607 -11.45 25.60 -53.09
N ALA A 608 -12.59 25.76 -52.41
CA ALA A 608 -13.64 24.76 -52.38
C ALA A 608 -14.23 24.48 -53.78
N VAL A 609 -14.39 25.51 -54.62
CA VAL A 609 -14.85 25.35 -56.02
C VAL A 609 -13.80 24.66 -56.89
N VAL A 610 -12.52 24.96 -56.70
CA VAL A 610 -11.41 24.32 -57.42
C VAL A 610 -11.28 22.85 -57.01
N LEU A 611 -11.32 22.55 -55.71
CA LEU A 611 -11.28 21.18 -55.19
C LEU A 611 -12.49 20.35 -55.63
N LYS A 612 -13.69 20.95 -55.66
CA LYS A 612 -14.87 20.26 -56.19
C LYS A 612 -14.71 19.90 -57.67
N LYS A 613 -14.16 20.80 -58.48
CA LYS A 613 -13.88 20.51 -59.90
C LYS A 613 -12.73 19.52 -60.07
N PHE A 614 -11.77 19.51 -59.17
CA PHE A 614 -10.71 18.51 -59.11
C PHE A 614 -11.34 17.12 -58.87
N ASP A 615 -12.17 16.98 -57.84
CA ASP A 615 -12.86 15.73 -57.51
C ASP A 615 -13.82 15.28 -58.65
N GLU A 616 -14.37 16.19 -59.46
CA GLU A 616 -15.16 15.86 -60.66
C GLU A 616 -14.33 15.34 -61.85
N LEU A 617 -13.04 15.66 -61.89
CA LEU A 617 -12.12 15.31 -62.99
C LEU A 617 -11.21 14.12 -62.64
N ASP A 618 -10.98 13.86 -61.35
CA ASP A 618 -10.31 12.67 -60.80
C ASP A 618 -11.29 11.48 -60.78
N THR A 619 -11.58 10.93 -61.97
CA THR A 619 -12.60 9.87 -62.14
C THR A 619 -12.17 8.50 -61.62
N ASP A 620 -10.86 8.27 -61.44
CA ASP A 620 -10.28 7.05 -60.89
C ASP A 620 -9.92 7.16 -59.41
N GLY A 621 -10.01 8.34 -58.82
CA GLY A 621 -9.89 8.59 -57.38
C GLY A 621 -8.47 8.41 -56.85
N ASP A 622 -7.46 8.57 -57.72
CA ASP A 622 -6.06 8.40 -57.36
C ASP A 622 -5.41 9.67 -56.79
N GLY A 623 -6.20 10.76 -56.71
CA GLY A 623 -5.80 12.06 -56.18
C GLY A 623 -4.95 12.88 -57.15
N LYS A 624 -4.92 12.50 -58.44
CA LYS A 624 -4.09 13.11 -59.48
C LYS A 624 -4.89 13.28 -60.77
N ILE A 625 -4.61 14.36 -61.50
CA ILE A 625 -5.19 14.58 -62.83
C ILE A 625 -4.06 14.88 -63.79
N SER A 626 -3.86 14.03 -64.79
CA SER A 626 -2.91 14.34 -65.87
C SER A 626 -3.48 15.41 -66.79
N ARG A 627 -2.62 16.32 -67.23
CA ARG A 627 -2.97 17.36 -68.22
C ARG A 627 -3.62 16.78 -69.47
N ASP A 628 -3.17 15.59 -69.90
CA ASP A 628 -3.67 14.94 -71.11
C ASP A 628 -5.08 14.33 -70.94
N GLN A 629 -5.51 14.13 -69.69
CA GLN A 629 -6.87 13.70 -69.33
C GLN A 629 -7.84 14.87 -69.19
N THR A 630 -7.36 16.12 -69.27
CA THR A 630 -8.20 17.31 -69.11
C THR A 630 -8.63 17.92 -70.44
N PRO A 631 -9.88 18.43 -70.55
CA PRO A 631 -10.33 19.14 -71.75
C PRO A 631 -9.43 20.34 -72.09
N ALA A 632 -9.10 20.55 -73.37
CA ALA A 632 -8.22 21.63 -73.82
C ALA A 632 -8.63 23.03 -73.31
N LYS A 633 -9.94 23.25 -73.09
CA LYS A 633 -10.50 24.48 -72.53
C LYS A 633 -10.07 24.81 -71.09
N ILE A 634 -9.53 23.85 -70.33
CA ILE A 634 -9.06 24.08 -68.96
C ILE A 634 -7.53 24.00 -68.81
N HIS A 635 -6.80 23.78 -69.90
CA HIS A 635 -5.34 23.68 -69.88
C HIS A 635 -4.65 24.93 -69.32
N GLU A 636 -5.16 26.13 -69.61
CA GLU A 636 -4.58 27.37 -69.05
C GLU A 636 -4.77 27.48 -67.53
N ALA A 637 -5.87 26.96 -66.99
CA ALA A 637 -6.11 26.93 -65.55
C ALA A 637 -5.30 25.80 -64.88
N PHE A 638 -5.19 24.66 -65.55
CA PHE A 638 -4.35 23.54 -65.14
C PHE A 638 -2.89 23.99 -65.00
N ASP A 639 -2.33 24.63 -66.03
CA ASP A 639 -0.93 25.07 -66.06
C ASP A 639 -0.62 26.16 -65.00
N LYS A 640 -1.65 26.85 -64.48
CA LYS A 640 -1.51 27.81 -63.37
C LYS A 640 -1.52 27.15 -61.99
N LEU A 641 -2.17 26.00 -61.87
CA LEU A 641 -2.29 25.24 -60.61
C LEU A 641 -1.17 24.20 -60.46
N ASP A 642 -0.63 23.69 -61.58
CA ASP A 642 0.53 22.81 -61.65
C ASP A 642 1.81 23.57 -61.26
N ALA A 643 2.08 23.62 -59.96
CA ALA A 643 3.14 24.44 -59.38
C ALA A 643 4.54 23.89 -59.66
N ASN A 644 4.67 22.57 -59.85
CA ASN A 644 5.94 21.90 -60.11
C ASN A 644 6.17 21.65 -61.63
N GLN A 645 5.18 21.96 -62.47
CA GLN A 645 5.19 21.84 -63.93
C GLN A 645 5.41 20.41 -64.43
N ASP A 646 4.99 19.41 -63.65
CA ASP A 646 5.14 17.99 -63.99
C ASP A 646 4.01 17.44 -64.87
N ARG A 647 3.05 18.29 -65.24
CA ARG A 647 1.85 17.99 -66.03
C ARG A 647 0.87 17.06 -65.32
N VAL A 648 0.95 16.95 -63.99
CA VAL A 648 0.05 16.20 -63.13
C VAL A 648 -0.39 17.10 -61.99
N LEU A 649 -1.68 17.46 -61.98
CA LEU A 649 -2.22 18.26 -60.90
C LEU A 649 -2.55 17.33 -59.73
N THR A 650 -1.94 17.56 -58.57
CA THR A 650 -2.31 16.88 -57.32
C THR A 650 -3.38 17.64 -56.55
N ARG A 651 -4.12 16.94 -55.68
CA ARG A 651 -5.10 17.58 -54.79
C ARG A 651 -4.47 18.67 -53.89
N GLN A 652 -3.20 18.50 -53.53
CA GLN A 652 -2.44 19.47 -52.76
C GLN A 652 -2.17 20.75 -53.56
N GLU A 653 -1.86 20.63 -54.86
CA GLU A 653 -1.65 21.77 -55.75
C GLU A 653 -2.95 22.49 -56.11
N ALA A 654 -4.04 21.74 -56.33
CA ALA A 654 -5.38 22.30 -56.51
C ALA A 654 -5.91 22.99 -55.24
N GLY A 655 -5.37 22.64 -54.07
CA GLY A 655 -5.71 23.17 -52.76
C GLY A 655 -4.77 24.26 -52.23
N ARG A 656 -3.82 24.75 -53.04
CA ARG A 656 -3.05 25.97 -52.75
C ARG A 656 -3.79 27.17 -53.30
#